data_AF-A0A970VKZ5-F1
#
_entry.id   AF-A0A970VKZ5-F1
#
_cell.length_a   1.000
_cell.length_b   1.000
_cell.length_c   1.000
_cell.angle_alpha   90.00
_cell.angle_beta   90.00
_cell.angle_gamma   90.00
#
_symmetry.space_group_name_H-M   'P 1'
#
loop_
_entity.id
_entity.type
_entity.pdbx_description
1 polymer ?
#
loop_
_entity_poly.entity_id
_entity_poly.type
_entity_poly.pdbx_seq_one_letter_code
_entity_poly.pdbx_strand_id
1 'polypeptide(L)'
;MKKRTALVAICLVLCMHLPIGMAQEDTKNMEVFTQTQLSTSLYTQQMVMLGDTLYAYLDNETVWSWRPSDPAPNMYCQLPKLPEATGTVYHNLEDDEKARWDETVSFIATGDDTLWGINSYSGKIGKITEEGIAWDEVQLDMSPLMPQGNAWPLRVANAFVINNTLYAYIAMDNADYPKNNYEMLAFDLASGSYKYIDIQNAQGICSYHADSILMLQPTADNVWMIQTMDLSTETISDSPFQPFQSSSDQSIGGMAYDAASDRLFFTAESQVWGGAAGEAYASVAFLPVHELVGEAIAFALGDGRYALFSACLYVRDVQSAAETNPTLYAQGCTDQTIYESFTSENPNIPVEFLSGLLSPDEIVQLLVTGDQAADLYAVFADHTFSAIVQKGYAADLSSSAILTSDIGDMYPNIQHAITDEAGHPVAYPFQLLLGHWQVNEALWHYIYGDTPIPATYDQFLDAMLLWESSYADEYPEVDFSMNFDHAYWARTLVNAYAQQYGQPNVRLEINTDLLRGVLEKLQQVRDIRDTSGRSVHFADDYMPKADLFITAGYNNVLLEPVESQEQEDQSLDEIMLEGQYIDMPSLVFTEGEASCVLGKMLVWFVNPYSQNKEVAIRYLEHAARMNNNERTYYATHPNHNDPLAYKSYEQSAQELKTRQDELTESLKDATALQRSTLEETLIEVENSLANLEKRRWDISENAIAHYRSFAPSISFFEDNQYITPDGSLMLQQLEDLYERYAYGTINLDGFLRELDEKMYVLYLEGQ
;
A
#
# COMPACT_ATOMS: atom_id res chain seq x y z
N MET A 1 64.36 11.47 20.90
CA MET A 1 64.95 10.78 19.72
C MET A 1 63.81 10.14 18.94
N LYS A 2 63.19 10.90 18.01
CA LYS A 2 63.29 10.71 16.55
C LYS A 2 62.97 9.28 16.08
N LYS A 3 61.69 9.05 15.78
CA LYS A 3 61.08 8.11 14.79
C LYS A 3 59.73 7.61 15.33
N ARG A 4 58.66 8.41 15.21
CA ARG A 4 57.26 7.92 15.28
C ARG A 4 56.18 8.91 14.82
N THR A 5 56.55 10.07 14.27
CA THR A 5 55.59 11.12 13.84
C THR A 5 55.58 11.36 12.32
N ALA A 6 56.00 10.39 11.50
CA ALA A 6 56.07 10.56 10.04
C ALA A 6 55.23 9.55 9.22
N LEU A 7 54.43 8.68 9.85
CA LEU A 7 53.59 7.70 9.14
C LEU A 7 52.08 8.02 9.18
N VAL A 8 51.64 8.97 9.99
CA VAL A 8 50.21 9.37 10.09
C VAL A 8 49.89 10.54 9.16
N ALA A 9 50.89 11.30 8.70
CA ALA A 9 50.71 12.44 7.81
C ALA A 9 50.69 12.09 6.31
N ILE A 10 50.95 10.83 5.93
CA ILE A 10 50.95 10.38 4.51
C ILE A 10 49.65 9.64 4.14
N CYS A 11 48.91 9.08 5.11
CA CYS A 11 47.56 8.55 4.84
C CYS A 11 46.44 9.61 4.83
N LEU A 12 46.72 10.83 5.30
CA LEU A 12 45.74 11.94 5.31
C LEU A 12 45.85 12.90 4.12
N VAL A 13 46.84 12.71 3.24
CA VAL A 13 47.04 13.54 2.03
C VAL A 13 46.84 12.73 0.73
N LEU A 14 46.69 11.40 0.81
CA LEU A 14 46.38 10.53 -0.32
C LEU A 14 44.88 10.21 -0.48
N CYS A 15 44.02 10.69 0.43
CA CYS A 15 42.55 10.60 0.30
C CYS A 15 41.90 11.88 -0.27
N MET A 16 42.68 12.87 -0.75
CA MET A 16 42.13 14.13 -1.28
C MET A 16 42.15 14.26 -2.81
N HIS A 17 42.60 13.25 -3.56
CA HIS A 17 42.55 13.25 -5.04
C HIS A 17 42.25 11.86 -5.63
N LEU A 18 41.31 11.12 -5.04
CA LEU A 18 40.48 10.28 -5.90
C LEU A 18 39.53 11.25 -6.59
N PRO A 19 39.49 11.33 -7.93
CA PRO A 19 38.33 11.90 -8.55
C PRO A 19 37.18 11.04 -8.03
N ILE A 20 36.34 11.64 -7.18
CA ILE A 20 34.93 11.28 -7.18
C ILE A 20 34.60 11.39 -8.66
N GLY A 21 34.49 10.24 -9.33
CA GLY A 21 33.70 10.20 -10.53
C GLY A 21 32.34 10.59 -10.03
N MET A 22 32.07 11.91 -9.98
CA MET A 22 30.73 12.39 -10.18
C MET A 22 30.39 11.69 -11.48
N ALA A 23 29.53 10.67 -11.40
CA ALA A 23 28.80 10.22 -12.56
C ALA A 23 28.42 11.52 -13.25
N GLN A 24 28.89 11.69 -14.47
CA GLN A 24 28.54 12.84 -15.28
C GLN A 24 27.01 12.84 -15.23
N GLU A 25 26.42 13.76 -14.45
CA GLU A 25 24.97 13.83 -14.25
C GLU A 25 24.41 13.73 -15.65
N ASP A 26 23.62 12.68 -15.90
CA ASP A 26 23.06 12.47 -17.20
C ASP A 26 22.02 13.58 -17.38
N THR A 27 22.45 14.74 -17.86
CA THR A 27 21.65 15.97 -17.93
C THR A 27 20.38 15.81 -18.78
N LYS A 28 20.27 14.66 -19.47
CA LYS A 28 19.13 14.24 -20.27
C LYS A 28 17.95 13.75 -19.42
N ASN A 29 18.21 13.00 -18.35
CA ASN A 29 17.18 12.41 -17.48
C ASN A 29 17.39 12.89 -16.05
N MET A 30 16.35 13.40 -15.40
CA MET A 30 16.45 13.91 -14.03
C MET A 30 15.13 13.79 -13.28
N GLU A 31 15.23 13.88 -11.96
CA GLU A 31 14.10 13.98 -11.04
C GLU A 31 14.18 15.34 -10.35
N VAL A 32 13.07 16.07 -10.41
CA VAL A 32 12.93 17.44 -9.88
C VAL A 32 11.76 17.46 -8.90
N PHE A 33 11.77 18.40 -7.96
CA PHE A 33 10.80 18.46 -6.86
C PHE A 33 10.81 17.20 -5.98
N THR A 34 11.98 16.58 -5.80
CA THR A 34 12.12 15.46 -4.85
C THR A 34 12.02 15.99 -3.42
N GLN A 35 11.62 15.12 -2.47
CA GLN A 35 11.55 15.51 -1.05
C GLN A 35 12.88 16.09 -0.53
N THR A 36 14.01 15.55 -1.02
CA THR A 36 15.35 16.06 -0.68
C THR A 36 15.58 17.48 -1.19
N GLN A 37 15.13 17.80 -2.41
CA GLN A 37 15.27 19.14 -2.99
C GLN A 37 14.35 20.16 -2.32
N LEU A 38 13.16 19.74 -1.89
CA LEU A 38 12.21 20.59 -1.18
C LEU A 38 12.53 20.74 0.31
N SER A 39 13.49 19.98 0.84
CA SER A 39 13.95 20.01 2.24
C SER A 39 12.82 19.89 3.28
N THR A 40 11.69 19.32 2.89
CA THR A 40 10.45 19.31 3.65
C THR A 40 9.59 18.10 3.23
N SER A 41 8.67 17.68 4.09
CA SER A 41 7.66 16.65 3.80
C SER A 41 6.45 17.21 3.04
N LEU A 42 6.65 18.25 2.23
CA LEU A 42 5.59 18.92 1.47
C LEU A 42 5.19 18.08 0.27
N TYR A 43 3.89 18.06 -0.02
CA TYR A 43 3.36 17.43 -1.23
C TYR A 43 2.94 18.51 -2.23
N THR A 44 3.23 18.27 -3.50
CA THR A 44 2.78 19.13 -4.59
C THR A 44 1.31 18.82 -4.88
N GLN A 45 0.44 19.81 -4.68
CA GLN A 45 -1.00 19.71 -4.95
C GLN A 45 -1.30 19.78 -6.46
N GLN A 46 -0.59 20.65 -7.18
CA GLN A 46 -0.79 20.84 -8.61
C GLN A 46 0.48 21.34 -9.29
N MET A 47 0.64 21.04 -10.58
CA MET A 47 1.70 21.58 -11.41
C MET A 47 1.14 22.13 -12.73
N VAL A 48 1.65 23.27 -13.17
CA VAL A 48 1.25 23.95 -14.42
C VAL A 48 2.47 24.52 -15.13
N MET A 49 2.39 24.74 -16.44
CA MET A 49 3.50 25.25 -17.25
C MET A 49 3.13 26.57 -17.94
N LEU A 50 3.93 27.61 -17.75
CA LEU A 50 3.80 28.89 -18.45
C LEU A 50 5.08 29.16 -19.24
N GLY A 51 4.98 29.14 -20.58
CA GLY A 51 6.14 29.19 -21.45
C GLY A 51 7.05 27.99 -21.21
N ASP A 52 8.29 28.24 -20.78
CA ASP A 52 9.29 27.21 -20.45
C ASP A 52 9.51 27.09 -18.92
N THR A 53 8.59 27.63 -18.11
CA THR A 53 8.66 27.59 -16.64
C THR A 53 7.53 26.73 -16.09
N LEU A 54 7.89 25.74 -15.28
CA LEU A 54 6.96 24.93 -14.50
C LEU A 54 6.75 25.57 -13.14
N TYR A 55 5.50 25.60 -12.69
CA TYR A 55 5.09 26.08 -11.38
C TYR A 55 4.41 24.95 -10.61
N ALA A 56 4.94 24.66 -9.42
CA ALA A 56 4.39 23.68 -8.48
C ALA A 56 3.71 24.42 -7.32
N TYR A 57 2.45 24.12 -7.06
CA TYR A 57 1.70 24.59 -5.89
C TYR A 57 1.72 23.52 -4.80
N LEU A 58 2.26 23.85 -3.63
CA LEU A 58 2.49 22.91 -2.53
C LEU A 58 1.44 23.10 -1.42
N ASP A 59 1.31 22.08 -0.57
CA ASP A 59 0.36 21.99 0.54
C ASP A 59 0.59 22.94 1.71
N ASN A 60 1.68 23.71 1.72
CA ASN A 60 1.92 24.83 2.62
C ASN A 60 1.67 26.20 1.97
N GLU A 61 0.93 26.21 0.87
CA GLU A 61 0.61 27.37 0.07
C GLU A 61 1.82 28.09 -0.53
N THR A 62 2.98 27.43 -0.66
CA THR A 62 4.10 27.96 -1.44
C THR A 62 3.95 27.60 -2.92
N VAL A 63 4.36 28.52 -3.79
CA VAL A 63 4.53 28.24 -5.21
C VAL A 63 6.02 28.17 -5.48
N TRP A 64 6.45 27.09 -6.12
CA TRP A 64 7.83 26.90 -6.56
C TRP A 64 7.88 26.92 -8.07
N SER A 65 9.01 27.36 -8.62
CA SER A 65 9.25 27.43 -10.05
C SER A 65 10.51 26.66 -10.44
N TRP A 66 10.51 26.07 -11.62
CA TRP A 66 11.66 25.41 -12.21
C TRP A 66 11.67 25.57 -13.72
N ARG A 67 12.87 25.71 -14.29
CA ARG A 67 13.11 25.68 -15.74
C ARG A 67 14.07 24.55 -16.10
N PRO A 68 13.97 24.00 -17.32
CA PRO A 68 14.92 23.03 -17.86
C PRO A 68 16.40 23.39 -17.68
N SER A 69 16.73 24.69 -17.68
CA SER A 69 18.08 25.23 -17.50
C SER A 69 18.54 25.36 -16.05
N ASP A 70 17.63 25.25 -15.09
CA ASP A 70 17.90 25.51 -13.68
C ASP A 70 18.34 24.24 -12.97
N PRO A 71 19.36 24.32 -12.09
CA PRO A 71 19.90 23.13 -11.42
C PRO A 71 18.98 22.56 -10.33
N ALA A 72 18.02 23.35 -9.84
CA ALA A 72 17.09 22.99 -8.77
C ALA A 72 15.86 23.91 -8.81
N PRO A 73 14.71 23.48 -8.26
CA PRO A 73 13.54 24.34 -8.13
C PRO A 73 13.79 25.48 -7.13
N ASN A 74 13.14 26.62 -7.33
CA ASN A 74 13.24 27.80 -6.45
C ASN A 74 11.84 28.28 -6.03
N MET A 75 11.70 28.68 -4.77
CA MET A 75 10.45 29.28 -4.28
C MET A 75 10.15 30.56 -5.07
N TYR A 76 8.97 30.61 -5.68
CA TYR A 76 8.48 31.74 -6.48
C TYR A 76 7.75 32.76 -5.61
N CYS A 77 6.79 32.31 -4.80
CA CYS A 77 6.06 33.16 -3.85
C CYS A 77 5.41 32.33 -2.73
N GLN A 78 4.92 33.02 -1.70
CA GLN A 78 4.03 32.47 -0.68
C GLN A 78 2.61 32.98 -0.94
N LEU A 79 1.65 32.07 -1.04
CA LEU A 79 0.23 32.41 -1.14
C LEU A 79 -0.42 32.48 0.26
N PRO A 80 -1.61 33.10 0.37
CA PRO A 80 -2.33 33.20 1.64
C PRO A 80 -2.59 31.81 2.22
N LYS A 81 -2.16 31.62 3.48
CA LYS A 81 -2.26 30.34 4.17
C LYS A 81 -3.70 29.89 4.34
N LEU A 82 -3.93 28.59 4.18
CA LEU A 82 -5.22 27.98 4.48
C LEU A 82 -5.52 28.14 5.99
N PRO A 83 -6.73 28.58 6.38
CA PRO A 83 -7.15 28.55 7.77
C PRO A 83 -7.15 27.12 8.32
N GLU A 84 -6.84 26.93 9.61
CA GLU A 84 -6.92 25.61 10.24
C GLU A 84 -8.36 25.08 10.18
N ALA A 85 -8.51 23.82 9.73
CA ALA A 85 -9.82 23.20 9.54
C ALA A 85 -10.46 22.88 10.89
N THR A 86 -11.57 23.54 11.23
CA THR A 86 -12.32 23.35 12.49
C THR A 86 -13.32 22.19 12.43
N GLY A 87 -13.28 21.36 11.37
CA GLY A 87 -14.30 20.34 11.07
C GLY A 87 -15.66 20.91 10.62
N THR A 88 -15.79 22.23 10.52
CA THR A 88 -17.00 22.91 10.07
C THR A 88 -16.95 23.14 8.56
N VAL A 89 -18.02 22.75 7.85
CA VAL A 89 -18.13 22.95 6.39
C VAL A 89 -18.23 24.43 6.04
N TYR A 90 -17.64 24.85 4.90
CA TYR A 90 -17.49 26.25 4.52
C TYR A 90 -18.79 27.09 4.63
N HIS A 91 -19.93 26.54 4.22
CA HIS A 91 -21.22 27.24 4.29
C HIS A 91 -21.66 27.62 5.71
N ASN A 92 -21.21 26.87 6.71
CA ASN A 92 -21.56 27.04 8.11
C ASN A 92 -20.53 27.86 8.90
N LEU A 93 -19.43 28.29 8.26
CA LEU A 93 -18.43 29.14 8.91
C LEU A 93 -18.99 30.53 9.22
N GLU A 94 -18.45 31.15 10.28
CA GLU A 94 -18.74 32.55 10.62
C GLU A 94 -18.14 33.50 9.56
N ASP A 95 -18.68 34.72 9.47
CA ASP A 95 -18.34 35.66 8.38
C ASP A 95 -16.85 36.05 8.35
N ASP A 96 -16.20 36.14 9.51
CA ASP A 96 -14.78 36.45 9.64
C ASP A 96 -13.89 35.28 9.24
N GLU A 97 -14.30 34.04 9.54
CA GLU A 97 -13.64 32.84 9.06
C GLU A 97 -13.80 32.71 7.54
N LYS A 98 -15.03 32.87 7.01
CA LYS A 98 -15.28 32.88 5.56
C LYS A 98 -14.40 33.89 4.82
N ALA A 99 -14.27 35.10 5.36
CA ALA A 99 -13.41 36.13 4.76
C ALA A 99 -11.94 35.68 4.64
N ARG A 100 -11.44 34.85 5.56
CA ARG A 100 -10.08 34.27 5.47
C ARG A 100 -10.01 33.18 4.41
N TRP A 101 -11.02 32.31 4.34
CA TRP A 101 -11.12 31.29 3.30
C TRP A 101 -11.25 31.90 1.91
N ASP A 102 -11.92 33.03 1.77
CA ASP A 102 -12.10 33.74 0.50
C ASP A 102 -10.80 34.35 -0.06
N GLU A 103 -9.73 34.41 0.74
CA GLU A 103 -8.42 34.94 0.32
C GLU A 103 -7.43 33.84 -0.08
N THR A 104 -7.78 32.56 0.09
CA THR A 104 -6.88 31.44 -0.24
C THR A 104 -6.91 31.11 -1.73
N VAL A 105 -5.90 30.38 -2.21
CA VAL A 105 -5.89 29.82 -3.56
C VAL A 105 -6.23 28.33 -3.44
N SER A 106 -7.28 27.89 -4.13
CA SER A 106 -7.70 26.48 -4.15
C SER A 106 -6.98 25.70 -5.24
N PHE A 107 -6.77 26.30 -6.42
CA PHE A 107 -6.02 25.71 -7.52
C PHE A 107 -5.44 26.80 -8.42
N ILE A 108 -4.48 26.42 -9.26
CA ILE A 108 -3.79 27.30 -10.20
C ILE A 108 -4.02 26.86 -11.65
N ALA A 109 -3.90 27.81 -12.58
CA ALA A 109 -4.03 27.57 -14.02
C ALA A 109 -3.04 28.45 -14.79
N THR A 110 -2.73 28.08 -16.02
CA THR A 110 -1.90 28.89 -16.93
C THR A 110 -2.62 29.16 -18.23
N GLY A 111 -2.34 30.33 -18.81
CA GLY A 111 -2.92 30.74 -20.08
C GLY A 111 -2.97 32.25 -20.24
N ASP A 112 -3.09 32.70 -21.49
CA ASP A 112 -3.04 34.13 -21.86
C ASP A 112 -1.82 34.86 -21.22
N ASP A 113 -0.64 34.24 -21.31
CA ASP A 113 0.64 34.71 -20.75
C ASP A 113 0.61 34.99 -19.23
N THR A 114 -0.29 34.34 -18.49
CA THR A 114 -0.54 34.61 -17.06
C THR A 114 -0.59 33.31 -16.25
N LEU A 115 -0.06 33.36 -15.01
CA LEU A 115 -0.28 32.37 -13.97
C LEU A 115 -1.47 32.83 -13.11
N TRP A 116 -2.54 32.05 -13.12
CA TRP A 116 -3.80 32.36 -12.45
C TRP A 116 -3.93 31.59 -11.14
N GLY A 117 -4.43 32.25 -10.10
CA GLY A 117 -4.89 31.63 -8.85
C GLY A 117 -6.41 31.76 -8.75
N ILE A 118 -7.06 30.67 -8.33
CA ILE A 118 -8.52 30.59 -8.26
C ILE A 118 -8.94 30.08 -6.89
N ASN A 119 -9.99 30.67 -6.32
CA ASN A 119 -10.64 30.20 -5.10
C ASN A 119 -11.97 29.49 -5.42
N SER A 120 -12.07 28.20 -5.12
CA SER A 120 -13.26 27.39 -5.42
C SER A 120 -14.47 27.71 -4.53
N TYR A 121 -14.28 28.41 -3.42
CA TYR A 121 -15.36 28.74 -2.48
C TYR A 121 -15.99 30.09 -2.82
N SER A 122 -15.15 31.12 -2.94
CA SER A 122 -15.59 32.48 -3.21
C SER A 122 -15.72 32.76 -4.70
N GLY A 123 -15.08 31.98 -5.57
CA GLY A 123 -15.01 32.27 -7.00
C GLY A 123 -14.06 33.40 -7.38
N LYS A 124 -13.26 33.92 -6.44
CA LYS A 124 -12.23 34.89 -6.79
C LYS A 124 -11.21 34.26 -7.76
N ILE A 125 -10.77 35.08 -8.71
CA ILE A 125 -9.69 34.76 -9.63
C ILE A 125 -8.70 35.93 -9.65
N GLY A 126 -7.41 35.63 -9.76
CA GLY A 126 -6.36 36.65 -9.75
C GLY A 126 -5.06 36.16 -10.36
N LYS A 127 -4.10 37.08 -10.48
CA LYS A 127 -2.77 36.80 -11.04
C LYS A 127 -1.78 36.52 -9.94
N ILE A 128 -1.01 35.45 -10.09
CA ILE A 128 0.08 35.12 -9.17
C ILE A 128 1.37 35.73 -9.71
N THR A 129 2.07 36.49 -8.86
CA THR A 129 3.39 37.08 -9.13
C THR A 129 4.35 36.73 -7.99
N GLU A 130 5.60 37.20 -8.08
CA GLU A 130 6.60 37.02 -7.00
C GLU A 130 6.13 37.65 -5.67
N GLU A 131 5.25 38.65 -5.73
CA GLU A 131 4.64 39.30 -4.56
C GLU A 131 3.45 38.53 -3.97
N GLY A 132 2.98 37.45 -4.61
CA GLY A 132 1.82 36.65 -4.20
C GLY A 132 0.63 36.78 -5.16
N ILE A 133 -0.59 36.56 -4.65
CA ILE A 133 -1.83 36.65 -5.42
C ILE A 133 -2.37 38.08 -5.46
N ALA A 134 -2.69 38.57 -6.66
CA ALA A 134 -3.43 39.81 -6.90
C ALA A 134 -4.80 39.48 -7.48
N TRP A 135 -5.84 39.54 -6.65
CA TRP A 135 -7.23 39.25 -7.03
C TRP A 135 -7.81 40.30 -7.99
N ASP A 136 -8.52 39.83 -9.02
CA ASP A 136 -9.32 40.66 -9.92
C ASP A 136 -10.72 40.95 -9.32
N GLU A 137 -11.44 41.88 -9.94
CA GLU A 137 -12.81 42.25 -9.52
C GLU A 137 -13.87 41.22 -9.95
N VAL A 138 -13.55 40.32 -10.88
CA VAL A 138 -14.48 39.31 -11.41
C VAL A 138 -14.60 38.16 -10.41
N GLN A 139 -15.84 37.69 -10.23
CA GLN A 139 -16.16 36.56 -9.37
C GLN A 139 -16.83 35.47 -10.20
N LEU A 140 -16.22 34.29 -10.24
CA LEU A 140 -16.70 33.12 -10.96
C LEU A 140 -17.84 32.45 -10.18
N ASP A 141 -18.89 32.01 -10.88
CA ASP A 141 -19.95 31.22 -10.29
C ASP A 141 -19.49 29.77 -10.08
N MET A 142 -18.97 29.48 -8.88
CA MET A 142 -18.44 28.17 -8.49
C MET A 142 -19.50 27.17 -8.01
N SER A 143 -20.80 27.49 -8.13
CA SER A 143 -21.88 26.55 -7.79
C SER A 143 -21.76 25.14 -8.38
N PRO A 144 -21.27 24.90 -9.62
CA PRO A 144 -21.13 23.55 -10.16
C PRO A 144 -20.01 22.73 -9.50
N LEU A 145 -19.00 23.38 -8.89
CA LEU A 145 -17.99 22.69 -8.08
C LEU A 145 -18.51 22.32 -6.69
N MET A 146 -19.68 22.83 -6.30
CA MET A 146 -20.30 22.62 -4.99
C MET A 146 -21.69 21.97 -5.13
N PRO A 147 -21.79 20.73 -5.64
CA PRO A 147 -23.08 20.05 -5.77
C PRO A 147 -23.76 19.82 -4.41
N GLN A 148 -25.09 19.77 -4.40
CA GLN A 148 -25.86 19.63 -3.16
C GLN A 148 -25.45 18.37 -2.38
N GLY A 149 -25.10 18.56 -1.11
CA GLY A 149 -24.71 17.48 -0.19
C GLY A 149 -23.20 17.34 0.00
N ASN A 150 -22.38 17.98 -0.84
CA ASN A 150 -20.92 17.97 -0.65
C ASN A 150 -20.50 19.00 0.41
N ALA A 151 -19.62 18.55 1.30
CA ALA A 151 -18.98 19.39 2.32
C ALA A 151 -17.88 20.30 1.74
N TRP A 152 -17.28 19.87 0.62
CA TRP A 152 -16.10 20.46 0.01
C TRP A 152 -16.25 20.52 -1.52
N PRO A 153 -15.53 21.42 -2.21
CA PRO A 153 -15.53 21.49 -3.66
C PRO A 153 -15.10 20.18 -4.32
N LEU A 154 -15.67 19.90 -5.49
CA LEU A 154 -15.19 18.85 -6.38
C LEU A 154 -13.72 19.10 -6.74
N ARG A 155 -12.98 18.00 -6.92
CA ARG A 155 -11.56 18.04 -7.22
C ARG A 155 -11.34 18.49 -8.67
N VAL A 156 -10.54 19.53 -8.85
CA VAL A 156 -10.07 19.98 -10.17
C VAL A 156 -8.81 19.21 -10.51
N ALA A 157 -8.89 18.31 -11.48
CA ALA A 157 -7.79 17.47 -11.93
C ALA A 157 -6.79 18.26 -12.79
N ASN A 158 -7.29 19.16 -13.64
CA ASN A 158 -6.45 20.08 -14.42
C ASN A 158 -7.22 21.38 -14.77
N ALA A 159 -6.50 22.47 -15.02
CA ALA A 159 -7.10 23.74 -15.43
C ALA A 159 -6.17 24.59 -16.30
N PHE A 160 -6.74 25.26 -17.30
CA PHE A 160 -6.01 26.14 -18.21
C PHE A 160 -6.89 27.27 -18.74
N VAL A 161 -6.27 28.36 -19.19
CA VAL A 161 -6.97 29.54 -19.73
C VAL A 161 -6.67 29.71 -21.22
N ILE A 162 -7.69 29.89 -22.03
CA ILE A 162 -7.55 30.22 -23.46
C ILE A 162 -8.57 31.31 -23.79
N ASN A 163 -8.11 32.41 -24.41
CA ASN A 163 -8.97 33.48 -24.90
C ASN A 163 -9.95 33.98 -23.84
N ASN A 164 -9.44 34.31 -22.65
CA ASN A 164 -10.22 34.82 -21.51
C ASN A 164 -11.31 33.84 -20.99
N THR A 165 -11.15 32.54 -21.24
CA THR A 165 -12.01 31.47 -20.70
C THR A 165 -11.17 30.49 -19.90
N LEU A 166 -11.53 30.24 -18.65
CA LEU A 166 -10.94 29.20 -17.81
C LEU A 166 -11.66 27.88 -18.04
N TYR A 167 -10.91 26.87 -18.46
CA TYR A 167 -11.38 25.49 -18.58
C TYR A 167 -10.90 24.70 -17.37
N ALA A 168 -11.82 24.06 -16.66
CA ALA A 168 -11.53 23.22 -15.50
C ALA A 168 -12.00 21.79 -15.77
N TYR A 169 -11.06 20.84 -15.76
CA TYR A 169 -11.29 19.41 -15.87
C TYR A 169 -11.46 18.83 -14.47
N ILE A 170 -12.62 18.25 -14.19
CA ILE A 170 -13.12 18.01 -12.83
C ILE A 170 -13.47 16.54 -12.65
N ALA A 171 -13.02 15.97 -11.54
CA ALA A 171 -13.41 14.64 -11.11
C ALA A 171 -14.75 14.73 -10.35
N MET A 172 -15.78 14.06 -10.86
CA MET A 172 -17.12 14.01 -10.29
C MET A 172 -17.22 12.97 -9.17
N ASP A 173 -16.34 11.98 -9.19
CA ASP A 173 -16.19 10.95 -8.17
C ASP A 173 -14.73 10.48 -8.03
N ASN A 174 -14.51 9.58 -7.07
CA ASN A 174 -13.25 8.89 -6.83
C ASN A 174 -13.43 7.38 -7.06
N ALA A 175 -14.10 6.98 -8.15
CA ALA A 175 -14.21 5.57 -8.50
C ALA A 175 -12.82 4.95 -8.84
N ASP A 176 -12.79 3.65 -9.13
CA ASP A 176 -11.57 2.99 -9.60
C ASP A 176 -11.27 3.39 -11.05
N TYR A 177 -10.00 3.69 -11.34
CA TYR A 177 -9.56 3.94 -12.71
C TYR A 177 -9.69 2.68 -13.59
N PRO A 178 -9.96 2.83 -14.91
CA PRO A 178 -10.26 4.05 -15.65
C PRO A 178 -11.77 4.36 -15.71
N LYS A 179 -12.50 4.13 -14.61
CA LYS A 179 -13.97 4.26 -14.54
C LYS A 179 -14.43 5.52 -13.80
N ASN A 180 -13.52 6.41 -13.45
CA ASN A 180 -13.84 7.70 -12.85
C ASN A 180 -14.67 8.53 -13.82
N ASN A 181 -15.60 9.31 -13.26
CA ASN A 181 -16.43 10.22 -14.02
C ASN A 181 -15.81 11.62 -14.03
N TYR A 182 -15.59 12.14 -15.24
CA TYR A 182 -15.01 13.43 -15.51
C TYR A 182 -15.91 14.31 -16.35
N GLU A 183 -15.93 15.58 -15.98
CA GLU A 183 -16.59 16.64 -16.75
C GLU A 183 -15.64 17.82 -16.92
N MET A 184 -15.98 18.72 -17.86
CA MET A 184 -15.24 19.96 -18.05
C MET A 184 -16.18 21.16 -17.95
N LEU A 185 -15.75 22.17 -17.21
CA LEU A 185 -16.43 23.45 -17.11
C LEU A 185 -15.64 24.53 -17.85
N ALA A 186 -16.35 25.43 -18.53
CA ALA A 186 -15.79 26.65 -19.07
C ALA A 186 -16.38 27.86 -18.35
N PHE A 187 -15.50 28.66 -17.73
CA PHE A 187 -15.84 29.89 -17.04
C PHE A 187 -15.37 31.10 -17.85
N ASP A 188 -16.29 32.00 -18.18
CA ASP A 188 -15.96 33.25 -18.86
C ASP A 188 -15.37 34.24 -17.86
N LEU A 189 -14.10 34.61 -18.05
CA LEU A 189 -13.38 35.47 -17.10
C LEU A 189 -13.82 36.94 -17.14
N ALA A 190 -14.71 37.32 -18.06
CA ALA A 190 -15.29 38.67 -18.10
C ALA A 190 -16.59 38.77 -17.29
N SER A 191 -17.46 37.76 -17.36
CA SER A 191 -18.78 37.76 -16.73
C SER A 191 -18.86 36.92 -15.46
N GLY A 192 -17.93 36.00 -15.26
CA GLY A 192 -17.97 35.00 -14.18
C GLY A 192 -18.95 33.85 -14.41
N SER A 193 -19.67 33.84 -15.55
CA SER A 193 -20.62 32.77 -15.86
C SER A 193 -19.93 31.48 -16.31
N TYR A 194 -20.59 30.34 -16.12
CA TYR A 194 -20.07 29.03 -16.51
C TYR A 194 -20.98 28.30 -17.50
N LYS A 195 -20.41 27.29 -18.17
CA LYS A 195 -21.14 26.24 -18.90
C LYS A 195 -20.42 24.91 -18.79
N TYR A 196 -21.17 23.82 -18.92
CA TYR A 196 -20.62 22.48 -19.08
C TYR A 196 -20.16 22.23 -20.51
N ILE A 197 -19.08 21.47 -20.65
CA ILE A 197 -18.56 20.97 -21.91
C ILE A 197 -18.57 19.44 -21.83
N ASP A 198 -19.26 18.81 -22.78
CA ASP A 198 -19.34 17.36 -22.89
C ASP A 198 -18.05 16.80 -23.49
N ILE A 199 -17.16 16.34 -22.63
CA ILE A 199 -15.90 15.67 -22.99
C ILE A 199 -16.04 14.15 -23.12
N GLN A 200 -17.28 13.62 -23.10
CA GLN A 200 -17.57 12.19 -23.20
C GLN A 200 -16.78 11.33 -22.21
N ASN A 201 -16.60 11.83 -20.98
CA ASN A 201 -15.82 11.20 -19.92
C ASN A 201 -14.36 10.85 -20.33
N ALA A 202 -13.72 11.72 -21.13
CA ALA A 202 -12.29 11.60 -21.42
C ALA A 202 -11.51 11.48 -20.11
N GLN A 203 -10.64 10.48 -20.01
CA GLN A 203 -9.88 10.16 -18.79
C GLN A 203 -8.62 11.01 -18.63
N GLY A 204 -8.14 11.61 -19.72
CA GLY A 204 -6.99 12.50 -19.74
C GLY A 204 -7.11 13.51 -20.87
N ILE A 205 -6.52 14.70 -20.69
CA ILE A 205 -6.55 15.78 -21.67
C ILE A 205 -5.19 16.47 -21.77
N CYS A 206 -4.86 16.99 -22.94
CA CYS A 206 -3.74 17.92 -23.12
C CYS A 206 -4.03 18.96 -24.21
N SER A 207 -3.31 20.07 -24.20
CA SER A 207 -3.38 21.09 -25.25
C SER A 207 -2.85 20.56 -26.58
N TYR A 208 -3.37 21.05 -27.71
CA TYR A 208 -2.95 20.62 -29.05
C TYR A 208 -2.60 21.81 -29.95
N HIS A 209 -3.61 22.43 -30.57
CA HIS A 209 -3.50 23.72 -31.24
C HIS A 209 -4.19 24.82 -30.42
N ALA A 210 -4.03 26.08 -30.84
CA ALA A 210 -4.44 27.27 -30.07
C ALA A 210 -5.86 27.23 -29.46
N ASP A 211 -6.82 26.55 -30.09
CA ASP A 211 -8.21 26.46 -29.62
C ASP A 211 -8.71 25.01 -29.50
N SER A 212 -7.82 24.04 -29.26
CA SER A 212 -8.18 22.63 -29.24
C SER A 212 -7.41 21.82 -28.21
N ILE A 213 -8.04 20.74 -27.75
CA ILE A 213 -7.44 19.74 -26.86
C ILE A 213 -7.47 18.36 -27.50
N LEU A 214 -6.53 17.51 -27.09
CA LEU A 214 -6.62 16.08 -27.27
C LEU A 214 -7.27 15.45 -26.04
N MET A 215 -8.08 14.42 -26.27
CA MET A 215 -8.81 13.67 -25.26
C MET A 215 -8.46 12.20 -25.35
N LEU A 216 -8.14 11.60 -24.19
CA LEU A 216 -7.88 10.18 -24.02
C LEU A 216 -9.15 9.45 -23.63
N GLN A 217 -9.55 8.43 -24.39
CA GLN A 217 -10.74 7.64 -24.11
C GLN A 217 -10.42 6.15 -24.03
N PRO A 218 -10.75 5.47 -22.91
CA PRO A 218 -10.68 4.02 -22.85
C PRO A 218 -11.79 3.41 -23.71
N THR A 219 -11.48 2.29 -24.35
CA THR A 219 -12.46 1.47 -25.08
C THR A 219 -12.35 0.00 -24.64
N ALA A 220 -13.07 -0.90 -25.30
CA ALA A 220 -12.98 -2.33 -24.99
C ALA A 220 -11.58 -2.89 -25.29
N ASP A 221 -11.27 -4.04 -24.70
CA ASP A 221 -10.07 -4.83 -24.99
C ASP A 221 -8.74 -4.05 -24.81
N ASN A 222 -8.66 -3.17 -23.80
CA ASN A 222 -7.47 -2.37 -23.45
C ASN A 222 -6.98 -1.43 -24.57
N VAL A 223 -7.89 -1.02 -25.47
CA VAL A 223 -7.59 -0.05 -26.52
C VAL A 223 -7.93 1.37 -26.04
N TRP A 224 -6.98 2.28 -26.23
CA TRP A 224 -7.10 3.69 -25.88
C TRP A 224 -7.19 4.55 -27.15
N MET A 225 -8.27 5.30 -27.28
CA MET A 225 -8.55 6.19 -28.40
C MET A 225 -8.13 7.62 -28.06
N ILE A 226 -7.71 8.34 -29.10
CA ILE A 226 -7.37 9.76 -29.00
C ILE A 226 -8.28 10.54 -29.92
N GLN A 227 -8.98 11.51 -29.36
CA GLN A 227 -9.89 12.39 -30.08
C GLN A 227 -9.47 13.85 -29.93
N THR A 228 -9.92 14.70 -30.85
CA THR A 228 -9.67 16.13 -30.80
C THR A 228 -10.98 16.85 -30.53
N MET A 229 -10.99 17.76 -29.56
CA MET A 229 -12.08 18.69 -29.33
C MET A 229 -11.65 20.11 -29.69
N ASP A 230 -12.45 20.76 -30.53
CA ASP A 230 -12.36 22.20 -30.77
C ASP A 230 -13.17 22.93 -29.69
N LEU A 231 -12.50 23.73 -28.87
CA LEU A 231 -13.11 24.39 -27.70
C LEU A 231 -14.04 25.55 -28.10
N SER A 232 -13.87 26.11 -29.30
CA SER A 232 -14.68 27.24 -29.78
C SER A 232 -16.04 26.78 -30.30
N THR A 233 -16.09 25.60 -30.92
CA THR A 233 -17.29 24.99 -31.49
C THR A 233 -17.87 23.87 -30.64
N GLU A 234 -17.12 23.40 -29.63
CA GLU A 234 -17.45 22.25 -28.78
C GLU A 234 -17.67 20.97 -29.60
N THR A 235 -16.99 20.85 -30.74
CA THR A 235 -17.11 19.68 -31.62
C THR A 235 -15.97 18.70 -31.39
N ILE A 236 -16.35 17.44 -31.22
CA ILE A 236 -15.42 16.31 -31.11
C ILE A 236 -15.25 15.69 -32.50
N SER A 237 -14.00 15.39 -32.85
CA SER A 237 -13.62 14.75 -34.11
C SER A 237 -12.50 13.74 -33.91
N ASP A 238 -12.31 12.85 -34.88
CA ASP A 238 -11.20 11.91 -34.88
C ASP A 238 -9.86 12.66 -34.88
N SER A 239 -8.96 12.27 -33.99
CA SER A 239 -7.59 12.80 -34.03
C SER A 239 -6.78 12.13 -35.14
N PRO A 240 -5.70 12.76 -35.62
CA PRO A 240 -4.80 12.13 -36.58
C PRO A 240 -3.90 11.06 -35.94
N PHE A 241 -3.93 10.89 -34.62
CA PHE A 241 -3.09 9.96 -33.89
C PHE A 241 -3.74 8.56 -33.84
N GLN A 242 -2.92 7.52 -33.94
CA GLN A 242 -3.42 6.15 -33.90
C GLN A 242 -3.94 5.79 -32.49
N PRO A 243 -4.86 4.82 -32.38
CA PRO A 243 -5.19 4.21 -31.08
C PRO A 243 -3.97 3.50 -30.48
N PHE A 244 -3.92 3.41 -29.16
CA PHE A 244 -2.90 2.65 -28.44
C PHE A 244 -3.51 1.36 -27.88
N GLN A 245 -2.83 0.23 -28.09
CA GLN A 245 -3.21 -1.05 -27.50
C GLN A 245 -2.32 -1.30 -26.28
N SER A 246 -2.91 -1.21 -25.08
CA SER A 246 -2.21 -1.57 -23.84
C SER A 246 -2.11 -3.09 -23.71
N SER A 247 -1.01 -3.56 -23.14
CA SER A 247 -0.77 -4.97 -22.78
C SER A 247 -1.39 -5.34 -21.42
N SER A 248 -1.69 -4.36 -20.58
CA SER A 248 -2.39 -4.51 -19.30
C SER A 248 -3.75 -3.79 -19.32
N ASP A 249 -4.60 -4.14 -18.34
CA ASP A 249 -5.86 -3.46 -18.05
C ASP A 249 -5.70 -2.19 -17.20
N GLN A 250 -4.46 -1.82 -16.88
CA GLN A 250 -4.15 -0.60 -16.13
C GLN A 250 -4.44 0.65 -16.96
N SER A 251 -4.69 1.76 -16.25
CA SER A 251 -4.87 3.06 -16.88
C SER A 251 -3.57 3.58 -17.47
N ILE A 252 -3.66 4.26 -18.62
CA ILE A 252 -2.56 5.07 -19.18
C ILE A 252 -2.85 6.55 -18.91
N GLY A 253 -1.86 7.42 -19.00
CA GLY A 253 -2.02 8.84 -18.66
C GLY A 253 -0.84 9.70 -19.07
N GLY A 254 -0.75 10.93 -18.55
CA GLY A 254 0.41 11.79 -18.81
C GLY A 254 0.48 12.30 -20.25
N MET A 255 -0.66 12.67 -20.86
CA MET A 255 -0.62 13.17 -22.23
C MET A 255 0.12 14.51 -22.33
N ALA A 256 1.03 14.60 -23.30
CA ALA A 256 1.68 15.85 -23.65
C ALA A 256 1.94 15.92 -25.16
N TYR A 257 1.46 16.98 -25.81
CA TYR A 257 1.75 17.24 -27.22
C TYR A 257 2.87 18.27 -27.36
N ASP A 258 3.88 17.94 -28.16
CA ASP A 258 4.94 18.86 -28.55
C ASP A 258 4.67 19.46 -29.92
N ALA A 259 4.31 20.74 -29.96
CA ALA A 259 4.08 21.47 -31.21
C ALA A 259 5.36 21.65 -32.05
N ALA A 260 6.56 21.59 -31.45
CA ALA A 260 7.81 21.79 -32.18
C ALA A 260 8.21 20.56 -32.99
N SER A 261 8.02 19.36 -32.43
CA SER A 261 8.26 18.09 -33.11
C SER A 261 7.02 17.47 -33.78
N ASP A 262 5.82 18.03 -33.53
CA ASP A 262 4.52 17.50 -33.99
C ASP A 262 4.30 16.04 -33.54
N ARG A 263 4.57 15.80 -32.24
CA ARG A 263 4.48 14.47 -31.63
C ARG A 263 3.63 14.51 -30.38
N LEU A 264 2.87 13.44 -30.19
CA LEU A 264 2.14 13.17 -28.96
C LEU A 264 2.93 12.19 -28.11
N PHE A 265 3.03 12.49 -26.82
CA PHE A 265 3.60 11.64 -25.81
C PHE A 265 2.55 11.28 -24.76
N PHE A 266 2.66 10.08 -24.19
CA PHE A 266 1.93 9.64 -23.01
C PHE A 266 2.73 8.55 -22.29
N THR A 267 2.30 8.20 -21.08
CA THR A 267 2.93 7.14 -20.28
C THR A 267 2.00 5.95 -20.13
N ALA A 268 2.55 4.76 -20.36
CA ALA A 268 1.91 3.47 -20.15
C ALA A 268 3.01 2.43 -19.88
N GLU A 269 2.76 1.45 -19.01
CA GLU A 269 3.67 0.30 -18.79
C GLU A 269 5.11 0.75 -18.45
N SER A 270 5.21 1.69 -17.50
CA SER A 270 6.46 2.33 -17.06
C SER A 270 7.31 2.90 -18.20
N GLN A 271 6.69 3.28 -19.31
CA GLN A 271 7.35 3.79 -20.51
C GLN A 271 6.67 5.05 -21.03
N VAL A 272 7.48 5.94 -21.60
CA VAL A 272 6.99 7.06 -22.40
C VAL A 272 6.88 6.59 -23.83
N TRP A 273 5.67 6.65 -24.37
CA TRP A 273 5.34 6.35 -25.74
C TRP A 273 5.24 7.64 -26.53
N GLY A 274 5.85 7.69 -27.72
CA GLY A 274 5.86 8.87 -28.57
C GLY A 274 5.60 8.54 -30.03
N GLY A 275 4.74 9.32 -30.69
CA GLY A 275 4.37 9.12 -32.10
C GLY A 275 3.90 10.40 -32.79
N ALA A 276 4.15 10.50 -34.10
CA ALA A 276 3.60 11.57 -34.93
C ALA A 276 2.22 11.17 -35.48
N ALA A 277 1.51 12.14 -36.05
CA ALA A 277 0.23 11.92 -36.73
C ALA A 277 0.31 10.77 -37.75
N GLY A 278 -0.58 9.78 -37.62
CA GLY A 278 -0.67 8.61 -38.50
C GLY A 278 0.41 7.54 -38.31
N GLU A 279 1.38 7.74 -37.42
CA GLU A 279 2.43 6.78 -37.11
C GLU A 279 2.05 5.92 -35.89
N ALA A 280 2.64 4.72 -35.80
CA ALA A 280 2.54 3.90 -34.60
C ALA A 280 3.41 4.48 -33.48
N TYR A 281 2.96 4.38 -32.23
CA TYR A 281 3.76 4.79 -31.10
C TYR A 281 4.97 3.88 -30.91
N ALA A 282 6.08 4.47 -30.51
CA ALA A 282 7.27 3.77 -30.08
C ALA A 282 7.65 4.21 -28.67
N SER A 283 8.23 3.29 -27.89
CA SER A 283 8.86 3.62 -26.62
C SER A 283 10.08 4.51 -26.86
N VAL A 284 10.07 5.69 -26.24
CA VAL A 284 11.11 6.72 -26.39
C VAL A 284 11.89 6.96 -25.10
N ALA A 285 11.31 6.63 -23.95
CA ALA A 285 12.01 6.69 -22.68
C ALA A 285 11.39 5.70 -21.67
N PHE A 286 12.17 5.34 -20.67
CA PHE A 286 11.66 4.65 -19.48
C PHE A 286 11.24 5.67 -18.41
N LEU A 287 10.17 5.35 -17.69
CA LEU A 287 9.63 6.15 -16.61
C LEU A 287 9.24 5.24 -15.44
N PRO A 288 9.88 5.34 -14.27
CA PRO A 288 9.63 4.43 -13.15
C PRO A 288 8.31 4.74 -12.42
N VAL A 289 7.20 4.76 -13.14
CA VAL A 289 5.85 4.95 -12.61
C VAL A 289 5.00 3.78 -13.09
N HIS A 290 4.85 2.78 -12.21
CA HIS A 290 4.13 1.54 -12.52
C HIS A 290 2.60 1.69 -12.36
N GLU A 291 2.14 2.56 -11.46
CA GLU A 291 0.74 2.94 -11.32
C GLU A 291 0.53 4.36 -11.82
N LEU A 292 -0.33 4.50 -12.83
CA LEU A 292 -0.66 5.79 -13.43
C LEU A 292 -2.18 5.94 -13.58
N VAL A 293 -2.63 7.18 -13.46
CA VAL A 293 -4.03 7.57 -13.65
C VAL A 293 -4.19 8.35 -14.95
N GLY A 294 -5.38 8.27 -15.57
CA GLY A 294 -5.69 8.99 -16.81
C GLY A 294 -5.40 10.49 -16.75
N GLU A 295 -5.70 11.10 -15.61
CA GLU A 295 -5.55 12.53 -15.36
C GLU A 295 -4.12 12.97 -15.00
N ALA A 296 -3.15 12.05 -15.01
CA ALA A 296 -1.78 12.37 -14.64
C ALA A 296 -1.23 13.52 -15.52
N ILE A 297 -0.60 14.50 -14.87
CA ILE A 297 -0.16 15.74 -15.50
C ILE A 297 1.21 15.54 -16.13
N ALA A 298 1.34 15.86 -17.41
CA ALA A 298 2.61 15.85 -18.11
C ALA A 298 2.80 17.07 -19.02
N PHE A 299 4.05 17.30 -19.41
CA PHE A 299 4.46 18.42 -20.25
C PHE A 299 5.51 17.98 -21.27
N ALA A 300 5.41 18.52 -22.48
CA ALA A 300 6.49 18.50 -23.45
C ALA A 300 7.34 19.77 -23.25
N LEU A 301 8.62 19.60 -22.96
CA LEU A 301 9.55 20.69 -22.70
C LEU A 301 10.21 21.16 -24.00
N GLY A 302 10.50 22.46 -24.10
CA GLY A 302 11.02 23.08 -25.34
C GLY A 302 12.42 22.61 -25.77
N ASP A 303 13.11 21.87 -24.91
CA ASP A 303 14.41 21.24 -25.20
C ASP A 303 14.31 19.78 -25.67
N GLY A 304 13.08 19.30 -25.94
CA GLY A 304 12.79 17.96 -26.45
C GLY A 304 12.77 16.86 -25.38
N ARG A 305 12.55 17.25 -24.13
CA ARG A 305 12.29 16.33 -23.02
C ARG A 305 10.79 16.25 -22.70
N TYR A 306 10.39 15.16 -22.08
CA TYR A 306 9.05 14.94 -21.54
C TYR A 306 9.12 14.98 -20.01
N ALA A 307 8.15 15.60 -19.36
CA ALA A 307 8.08 15.70 -17.91
C ALA A 307 6.73 15.21 -17.39
N LEU A 308 6.72 14.16 -16.56
CA LEU A 308 5.52 13.65 -15.88
C LEU A 308 5.58 13.99 -14.39
N PHE A 309 4.50 14.53 -13.84
CA PHE A 309 4.34 14.69 -12.41
C PHE A 309 3.62 13.48 -11.79
N SER A 310 4.25 12.88 -10.77
CA SER A 310 3.71 11.83 -9.90
C SER A 310 4.23 12.10 -8.47
N ALA A 311 4.99 11.20 -7.85
CA ALA A 311 5.64 11.45 -6.55
C ALA A 311 6.65 12.62 -6.61
N CYS A 312 7.28 12.80 -7.77
CA CYS A 312 8.12 13.94 -8.12
C CYS A 312 7.90 14.28 -9.61
N LEU A 313 8.64 15.26 -10.13
CA LEU A 313 8.68 15.55 -11.55
C LEU A 313 9.77 14.71 -12.23
N TYR A 314 9.35 13.69 -12.96
CA TYR A 314 10.23 12.85 -13.76
C TYR A 314 10.46 13.48 -15.13
N VAL A 315 11.68 13.92 -15.40
CA VAL A 315 12.07 14.52 -16.68
C VAL A 315 12.90 13.51 -17.48
N ARG A 316 12.51 13.24 -18.72
CA ARG A 316 13.11 12.23 -19.60
C ARG A 316 13.40 12.77 -20.99
N ASP A 317 14.56 12.44 -21.55
CA ASP A 317 14.88 12.68 -22.95
C ASP A 317 14.06 11.74 -23.85
N VAL A 318 13.32 12.33 -24.80
CA VAL A 318 12.42 11.63 -25.72
C VAL A 318 12.79 11.85 -27.19
N GLN A 319 13.99 12.39 -27.45
CA GLN A 319 14.47 12.67 -28.81
C GLN A 319 14.96 11.41 -29.54
N SER A 320 15.36 10.37 -28.82
CA SER A 320 15.78 9.07 -29.35
C SER A 320 14.84 7.95 -28.90
N ALA A 321 14.84 6.82 -29.62
CA ALA A 321 14.20 5.61 -29.13
C ALA A 321 14.86 5.17 -27.80
N ALA A 322 14.07 4.61 -26.90
CA ALA A 322 14.59 4.06 -25.66
C ALA A 322 15.62 2.96 -25.96
N GLU A 323 16.68 2.90 -25.17
CA GLU A 323 17.54 1.71 -25.17
C GLU A 323 16.70 0.50 -24.78
N THR A 324 16.86 -0.60 -25.53
CA THR A 324 16.15 -1.85 -25.24
C THR A 324 16.80 -2.50 -24.03
N ASN A 325 16.24 -2.23 -22.85
CA ASN A 325 16.61 -2.89 -21.61
C ASN A 325 15.63 -4.03 -21.30
N PRO A 326 16.08 -5.09 -20.63
CA PRO A 326 15.18 -6.14 -20.15
C PRO A 326 14.20 -5.56 -19.12
N THR A 327 12.90 -5.78 -19.33
CA THR A 327 11.87 -5.54 -18.31
C THR A 327 11.86 -6.69 -17.33
N LEU A 328 11.90 -6.39 -16.03
CA LEU A 328 11.69 -7.35 -14.95
C LEU A 328 10.19 -7.51 -14.71
N TYR A 329 9.68 -8.74 -14.80
CA TYR A 329 8.28 -9.04 -14.48
C TYR A 329 8.17 -9.78 -13.14
N ALA A 330 7.42 -9.22 -12.19
CA ALA A 330 7.20 -9.84 -10.88
C ALA A 330 5.71 -10.18 -10.68
N GLN A 331 5.41 -11.45 -10.41
CA GLN A 331 4.05 -11.94 -10.18
C GLN A 331 3.73 -12.02 -8.68
N GLY A 332 2.61 -11.44 -8.27
CA GLY A 332 1.98 -11.70 -6.97
C GLY A 332 2.04 -10.57 -5.96
N CYS A 333 3.23 -10.05 -5.64
CA CYS A 333 3.39 -8.99 -4.63
C CYS A 333 4.14 -7.78 -5.17
N THR A 334 3.80 -6.62 -4.64
CA THR A 334 4.44 -5.34 -4.92
C THR A 334 4.85 -4.69 -3.60
N ASP A 335 5.95 -3.95 -3.60
CA ASP A 335 6.33 -3.07 -2.48
C ASP A 335 6.99 -1.82 -3.05
N GLN A 336 6.42 -0.67 -2.69
CA GLN A 336 6.84 0.63 -3.21
C GLN A 336 8.28 0.97 -2.81
N THR A 337 8.69 0.64 -1.58
CA THR A 337 10.01 1.00 -1.06
C THR A 337 11.11 0.18 -1.74
N ILE A 338 10.87 -1.12 -1.93
CA ILE A 338 11.78 -1.99 -2.68
C ILE A 338 11.87 -1.53 -4.14
N TYR A 339 10.73 -1.24 -4.76
CA TYR A 339 10.65 -0.75 -6.14
C TYR A 339 11.40 0.57 -6.33
N GLU A 340 11.17 1.58 -5.49
CA GLU A 340 11.86 2.88 -5.54
C GLU A 340 13.37 2.72 -5.30
N SER A 341 13.76 1.87 -4.35
CA SER A 341 15.18 1.60 -4.10
C SER A 341 15.85 0.95 -5.32
N PHE A 342 15.19 0.00 -5.99
CA PHE A 342 15.74 -0.64 -7.17
C PHE A 342 15.82 0.31 -8.37
N THR A 343 14.74 1.03 -8.66
CA THR A 343 14.64 1.91 -9.83
C THR A 343 15.54 3.14 -9.73
N SER A 344 15.78 3.67 -8.52
CA SER A 344 16.75 4.76 -8.32
C SER A 344 18.19 4.37 -8.66
N GLU A 345 18.59 3.11 -8.42
CA GLU A 345 19.92 2.60 -8.78
C GLU A 345 19.97 1.94 -10.17
N ASN A 346 18.82 1.57 -10.72
CA ASN A 346 18.66 0.95 -12.04
C ASN A 346 17.61 1.70 -12.89
N PRO A 347 17.79 3.01 -13.16
CA PRO A 347 16.77 3.87 -13.75
C PRO A 347 16.46 3.59 -15.21
N ASN A 348 17.02 2.53 -15.79
CA ASN A 348 16.80 2.12 -17.17
C ASN A 348 16.19 0.71 -17.27
N ILE A 349 15.90 0.05 -16.14
CA ILE A 349 15.32 -1.29 -16.09
C ILE A 349 13.85 -1.16 -15.65
N PRO A 350 12.89 -1.41 -16.55
CA PRO A 350 11.49 -1.44 -16.17
C PRO A 350 11.19 -2.58 -15.22
N VAL A 351 10.31 -2.34 -14.24
CA VAL A 351 9.78 -3.36 -13.34
C VAL A 351 8.27 -3.32 -13.45
N GLU A 352 7.70 -4.42 -13.91
CA GLU A 352 6.26 -4.57 -14.13
C GLU A 352 5.71 -5.63 -13.19
N PHE A 353 4.59 -5.30 -12.54
CA PHE A 353 3.95 -6.19 -11.59
C PHE A 353 2.72 -6.84 -12.21
N LEU A 354 2.73 -8.17 -12.27
CA LEU A 354 1.60 -8.96 -12.71
C LEU A 354 0.69 -9.22 -11.51
N SER A 355 -0.60 -8.90 -11.67
CA SER A 355 -1.56 -8.86 -10.57
C SER A 355 -1.94 -10.25 -10.06
N GLY A 356 -2.18 -10.32 -8.73
CA GLY A 356 -2.71 -11.50 -8.04
C GLY A 356 -1.65 -12.54 -7.66
N LEU A 357 -1.78 -13.07 -6.45
CA LEU A 357 -1.05 -14.28 -6.05
C LEU A 357 -1.63 -15.46 -6.82
N LEU A 358 -0.77 -16.13 -7.58
CA LEU A 358 -1.13 -17.38 -8.24
C LEU A 358 -1.18 -18.50 -7.19
N SER A 359 -2.10 -19.44 -7.38
CA SER A 359 -2.08 -20.68 -6.60
C SER A 359 -0.79 -21.46 -6.90
N PRO A 360 -0.32 -22.29 -5.95
CA PRO A 360 0.86 -23.12 -6.20
C PRO A 360 0.69 -24.04 -7.42
N ASP A 361 -0.53 -24.53 -7.68
CA ASP A 361 -0.84 -25.38 -8.83
C ASP A 361 -0.64 -24.63 -10.17
N GLU A 362 -1.07 -23.37 -10.24
CA GLU A 362 -0.88 -22.51 -11.42
C GLU A 362 0.61 -22.22 -11.66
N ILE A 363 1.35 -21.90 -10.60
CA ILE A 363 2.81 -21.67 -10.67
C ILE A 363 3.51 -22.93 -11.20
N VAL A 364 3.19 -24.11 -10.65
CA VAL A 364 3.76 -25.39 -11.11
C VAL A 364 3.44 -25.64 -12.58
N GLN A 365 2.22 -25.36 -13.03
CA GLN A 365 1.85 -25.52 -14.44
C GLN A 365 2.70 -24.64 -15.36
N LEU A 366 2.89 -23.37 -15.01
CA LEU A 366 3.73 -22.43 -15.77
C LEU A 366 5.18 -22.92 -15.86
N LEU A 367 5.75 -23.35 -14.73
CA LEU A 367 7.12 -23.86 -14.63
C LEU A 367 7.32 -25.15 -15.44
N VAL A 368 6.36 -26.08 -15.42
CA VAL A 368 6.42 -27.31 -16.22
C VAL A 368 6.42 -27.01 -17.72
N THR A 369 5.72 -25.97 -18.16
CA THR A 369 5.72 -25.53 -19.57
C THR A 369 6.94 -24.71 -19.97
N GLY A 370 7.80 -24.34 -19.01
CA GLY A 370 8.94 -23.45 -19.23
C GLY A 370 8.52 -22.01 -19.56
N ASP A 371 7.39 -21.56 -19.00
CA ASP A 371 6.89 -20.21 -19.17
C ASP A 371 7.90 -19.16 -18.68
N GLN A 372 7.98 -18.05 -19.41
CA GLN A 372 8.93 -16.95 -19.15
C GLN A 372 8.21 -15.61 -19.01
N ALA A 373 6.90 -15.60 -18.79
CA ALA A 373 6.14 -14.36 -18.66
C ALA A 373 6.47 -13.60 -17.37
N ALA A 374 6.84 -14.32 -16.30
CA ALA A 374 7.32 -13.73 -15.05
C ALA A 374 8.77 -14.18 -14.74
N ASP A 375 9.55 -13.24 -14.21
CA ASP A 375 10.91 -13.44 -13.74
C ASP A 375 10.96 -13.80 -12.24
N LEU A 376 10.03 -13.24 -11.45
CA LEU A 376 9.84 -13.48 -10.02
C LEU A 376 8.42 -13.96 -9.73
N TYR A 377 8.29 -14.91 -8.81
CA TYR A 377 7.00 -15.36 -8.28
C TYR A 377 6.96 -15.19 -6.77
N ALA A 378 5.86 -14.65 -6.26
CA ALA A 378 5.52 -14.67 -4.84
C ALA A 378 4.70 -15.91 -4.48
N VAL A 379 5.11 -16.61 -3.41
CA VAL A 379 4.42 -17.81 -2.91
C VAL A 379 4.68 -17.98 -1.41
N PHE A 380 3.78 -18.66 -0.70
CA PHE A 380 4.04 -19.02 0.69
C PHE A 380 5.08 -20.15 0.75
N ALA A 381 6.05 -20.04 1.66
CA ALA A 381 7.07 -21.05 1.92
C ALA A 381 6.51 -22.23 2.74
N ASP A 382 5.46 -22.85 2.21
CA ASP A 382 4.85 -24.06 2.72
C ASP A 382 5.38 -25.31 1.99
N HIS A 383 4.82 -26.48 2.30
CA HIS A 383 5.20 -27.75 1.68
C HIS A 383 5.17 -27.74 0.15
N THR A 384 4.28 -26.97 -0.47
CA THR A 384 4.17 -26.93 -1.93
C THR A 384 5.32 -26.15 -2.55
N PHE A 385 5.77 -25.07 -1.90
CA PHE A 385 7.00 -24.40 -2.29
C PHE A 385 8.22 -25.32 -2.13
N SER A 386 8.32 -26.06 -1.02
CA SER A 386 9.39 -27.08 -0.86
C SER A 386 9.39 -28.09 -2.01
N ALA A 387 8.21 -28.52 -2.47
CA ALA A 387 8.10 -29.41 -3.63
C ALA A 387 8.53 -28.75 -4.96
N ILE A 388 8.32 -27.44 -5.15
CA ILE A 388 8.85 -26.67 -6.29
C ILE A 388 10.38 -26.68 -6.26
N VAL A 389 10.98 -26.43 -5.09
CA VAL A 389 12.44 -26.44 -4.88
C VAL A 389 13.03 -27.81 -5.16
N GLN A 390 12.47 -28.89 -4.58
CA GLN A 390 12.95 -30.27 -4.77
C GLN A 390 12.92 -30.73 -6.23
N LYS A 391 11.95 -30.25 -7.01
CA LYS A 391 11.84 -30.53 -8.46
C LYS A 391 12.82 -29.72 -9.31
N GLY A 392 13.58 -28.81 -8.72
CA GLY A 392 14.55 -27.94 -9.41
C GLY A 392 13.89 -26.76 -10.12
N TYR A 393 12.69 -26.36 -9.68
CA TYR A 393 11.93 -25.26 -10.29
C TYR A 393 12.12 -23.90 -9.60
N ALA A 394 13.11 -23.76 -8.71
CA ALA A 394 13.57 -22.48 -8.16
C ALA A 394 15.03 -22.25 -8.56
N ALA A 395 15.38 -21.03 -8.96
CA ALA A 395 16.76 -20.71 -9.30
C ALA A 395 17.66 -20.59 -8.05
N ASP A 396 18.92 -21.00 -8.19
CA ASP A 396 19.95 -20.82 -7.16
C ASP A 396 20.36 -19.35 -7.06
N LEU A 397 20.27 -18.79 -5.85
CA LEU A 397 20.62 -17.40 -5.53
C LEU A 397 22.07 -17.25 -5.02
N SER A 398 22.83 -18.34 -4.89
CA SER A 398 24.20 -18.37 -4.36
C SER A 398 25.20 -17.50 -5.14
N SER A 399 24.85 -17.07 -6.36
CA SER A 399 25.65 -16.10 -7.10
C SER A 399 25.66 -14.71 -6.44
N SER A 400 24.66 -14.37 -5.62
CA SER A 400 24.63 -13.14 -4.83
C SER A 400 25.28 -13.37 -3.46
N ALA A 401 26.43 -12.72 -3.25
CA ALA A 401 27.08 -12.70 -1.95
C ALA A 401 26.25 -11.92 -0.91
N ILE A 402 25.42 -10.97 -1.35
CA ILE A 402 24.54 -10.18 -0.48
C ILE A 402 23.47 -11.10 0.10
N LEU A 403 22.69 -11.76 -0.76
CA LEU A 403 21.61 -12.65 -0.33
C LEU A 403 22.13 -13.84 0.48
N THR A 404 23.26 -14.43 0.05
CA THR A 404 23.85 -15.57 0.77
C THR A 404 24.30 -15.19 2.19
N SER A 405 24.91 -14.02 2.35
CA SER A 405 25.33 -13.55 3.68
C SER A 405 24.14 -13.20 4.56
N ASP A 406 23.17 -12.47 4.00
CA ASP A 406 21.99 -11.99 4.72
C ASP A 406 21.12 -13.15 5.22
N ILE A 407 20.80 -14.11 4.35
CA ILE A 407 20.07 -15.32 4.73
C ILE A 407 20.83 -16.13 5.79
N GLY A 408 22.17 -16.16 5.73
CA GLY A 408 23.00 -16.82 6.74
C GLY A 408 22.88 -16.20 8.14
N ASP A 409 22.48 -14.93 8.25
CA ASP A 409 22.27 -14.22 9.51
C ASP A 409 20.84 -14.34 10.05
N MET A 410 19.90 -14.92 9.28
CA MET A 410 18.50 -15.13 9.68
C MET A 410 18.32 -16.29 10.67
N TYR A 411 17.12 -16.43 11.25
CA TYR A 411 16.80 -17.59 12.09
C TYR A 411 16.92 -18.94 11.36
N PRO A 412 17.34 -20.02 12.05
CA PRO A 412 17.47 -21.34 11.41
C PRO A 412 16.19 -21.91 10.80
N ASN A 413 15.02 -21.70 11.40
CA ASN A 413 13.73 -22.11 10.85
C ASN A 413 13.39 -21.35 9.56
N ILE A 414 13.79 -20.09 9.46
CA ILE A 414 13.63 -19.28 8.23
C ILE A 414 14.60 -19.77 7.15
N GLN A 415 15.88 -19.99 7.50
CA GLN A 415 16.88 -20.55 6.57
C GLN A 415 16.41 -21.88 5.98
N HIS A 416 15.90 -22.78 6.83
CA HIS A 416 15.39 -24.09 6.40
C HIS A 416 14.26 -23.98 5.37
N ALA A 417 13.36 -23.00 5.52
CA ALA A 417 12.24 -22.81 4.60
C ALA A 417 12.60 -22.16 3.25
N ILE A 418 13.79 -21.57 3.11
CA ILE A 418 14.20 -20.82 1.88
C ILE A 418 15.52 -21.29 1.27
N THR A 419 16.05 -22.42 1.72
CA THR A 419 17.26 -23.06 1.17
C THR A 419 16.95 -24.43 0.60
N ASP A 420 17.74 -24.89 -0.37
CA ASP A 420 17.68 -26.26 -0.85
C ASP A 420 18.30 -27.26 0.15
N GLU A 421 18.19 -28.57 -0.12
CA GLU A 421 18.79 -29.61 0.74
C GLU A 421 20.31 -29.48 0.94
N ALA A 422 21.00 -28.78 0.03
CA ALA A 422 22.44 -28.53 0.12
C ALA A 422 22.77 -27.23 0.88
N GLY A 423 21.76 -26.45 1.29
CA GLY A 423 21.88 -25.18 1.99
C GLY A 423 22.09 -23.98 1.06
N HIS A 424 21.86 -24.10 -0.25
CA HIS A 424 21.91 -22.97 -1.16
C HIS A 424 20.63 -22.15 -1.06
N PRO A 425 20.70 -20.81 -1.02
CA PRO A 425 19.50 -19.98 -1.00
C PRO A 425 18.73 -20.05 -2.32
N VAL A 426 17.41 -20.24 -2.25
CA VAL A 426 16.52 -20.38 -3.41
C VAL A 426 15.35 -19.40 -3.42
N ALA A 427 15.11 -18.71 -2.30
CA ALA A 427 14.11 -17.66 -2.17
C ALA A 427 14.55 -16.60 -1.16
N TYR A 428 13.85 -15.47 -1.14
CA TYR A 428 14.05 -14.40 -0.17
C TYR A 428 12.72 -14.02 0.52
N PRO A 429 12.68 -13.84 1.86
CA PRO A 429 11.46 -13.51 2.58
C PRO A 429 10.96 -12.11 2.25
N PHE A 430 9.69 -12.01 1.87
CA PHE A 430 9.00 -10.75 1.61
C PHE A 430 8.18 -10.31 2.82
N GLN A 431 7.43 -11.22 3.43
CA GLN A 431 6.58 -10.92 4.58
C GLN A 431 6.44 -12.14 5.50
N LEU A 432 6.50 -11.89 6.81
CA LEU A 432 6.16 -12.89 7.83
C LEU A 432 4.84 -12.52 8.49
N LEU A 433 3.99 -13.54 8.65
CA LEU A 433 2.66 -13.43 9.22
C LEU A 433 2.51 -14.48 10.31
N LEU A 434 1.86 -14.10 11.42
CA LEU A 434 1.58 -15.02 12.53
C LEU A 434 0.09 -15.29 12.61
N GLY A 435 -0.27 -16.55 12.80
CA GLY A 435 -1.60 -16.96 13.21
C GLY A 435 -1.62 -17.27 14.71
N HIS A 436 -2.44 -16.56 15.47
CA HIS A 436 -2.66 -16.86 16.89
C HIS A 436 -4.07 -16.44 17.33
N TRP A 437 -4.49 -16.98 18.46
CA TRP A 437 -5.75 -16.60 19.11
C TRP A 437 -5.52 -15.40 20.00
N GLN A 438 -6.50 -14.52 20.07
CA GLN A 438 -6.57 -13.48 21.07
C GLN A 438 -7.91 -13.54 21.78
N VAL A 439 -7.94 -13.06 23.02
CA VAL A 439 -9.14 -13.04 23.87
C VAL A 439 -9.38 -11.64 24.40
N ASN A 440 -10.63 -11.22 24.42
CA ASN A 440 -11.04 -10.07 25.21
C ASN A 440 -11.11 -10.49 26.68
N GLU A 441 -10.00 -10.31 27.41
CA GLU A 441 -9.85 -10.79 28.78
C GLU A 441 -10.90 -10.19 29.73
N ALA A 442 -11.25 -8.91 29.56
CA ALA A 442 -12.27 -8.24 30.37
C ALA A 442 -13.66 -8.84 30.13
N LEU A 443 -14.02 -9.08 28.86
CA LEU A 443 -15.29 -9.70 28.50
C LEU A 443 -15.36 -11.16 28.95
N TRP A 444 -14.25 -11.90 28.82
CA TRP A 444 -14.13 -13.27 29.32
C TRP A 444 -14.36 -13.32 30.84
N HIS A 445 -13.70 -12.44 31.61
CA HIS A 445 -13.88 -12.37 33.05
C HIS A 445 -15.30 -11.94 33.45
N TYR A 446 -15.90 -10.99 32.71
CA TYR A 446 -17.26 -10.53 32.97
C TYR A 446 -18.29 -11.67 32.87
N ILE A 447 -18.14 -12.54 31.86
CA ILE A 447 -19.11 -13.60 31.56
C ILE A 447 -18.78 -14.91 32.30
N TYR A 448 -17.51 -15.32 32.29
CA TYR A 448 -17.04 -16.59 32.84
C TYR A 448 -16.42 -16.49 34.24
N GLY A 449 -16.32 -15.29 34.81
CA GLY A 449 -15.74 -15.05 36.14
C GLY A 449 -14.26 -15.44 36.21
N ASP A 450 -13.89 -16.14 37.27
CA ASP A 450 -12.51 -16.60 37.52
C ASP A 450 -12.12 -17.85 36.70
N THR A 451 -12.90 -18.23 35.68
CA THR A 451 -12.60 -19.39 34.85
C THR A 451 -11.32 -19.14 34.06
N PRO A 452 -10.31 -20.03 34.12
CA PRO A 452 -9.09 -19.86 33.34
C PRO A 452 -9.37 -19.83 31.84
N ILE A 453 -8.65 -18.97 31.12
CA ILE A 453 -8.68 -18.94 29.65
C ILE A 453 -8.23 -20.32 29.12
N PRO A 454 -8.91 -20.89 28.10
CA PRO A 454 -8.58 -22.21 27.57
C PRO A 454 -7.14 -22.33 27.05
N ALA A 455 -6.46 -23.42 27.41
CA ALA A 455 -5.14 -23.78 26.90
C ALA A 455 -5.18 -24.97 25.92
N THR A 456 -6.30 -25.72 25.89
CA THR A 456 -6.50 -26.83 24.97
C THR A 456 -7.75 -26.65 24.11
N TYR A 457 -7.78 -27.29 22.93
CA TYR A 457 -8.99 -27.32 22.10
C TYR A 457 -10.18 -27.97 22.82
N ASP A 458 -9.91 -28.93 23.71
CA ASP A 458 -10.95 -29.56 24.53
C ASP A 458 -11.61 -28.55 25.49
N GLN A 459 -10.80 -27.74 26.19
CA GLN A 459 -11.26 -26.68 27.09
C GLN A 459 -11.97 -25.56 26.33
N PHE A 460 -11.45 -25.19 25.14
CA PHE A 460 -12.02 -24.16 24.30
C PHE A 460 -13.43 -24.56 23.81
N LEU A 461 -13.59 -25.80 23.35
CA LEU A 461 -14.88 -26.31 22.93
C LEU A 461 -15.85 -26.53 24.10
N ASP A 462 -15.36 -26.86 25.30
CA ASP A 462 -16.20 -26.87 26.51
C ASP A 462 -16.72 -25.48 26.86
N ALA A 463 -15.88 -24.45 26.72
CA ALA A 463 -16.29 -23.07 26.90
C ALA A 463 -17.31 -22.63 25.85
N MET A 464 -17.14 -23.03 24.58
CA MET A 464 -18.08 -22.76 23.49
C MET A 464 -19.41 -23.50 23.70
N LEU A 465 -19.40 -24.73 24.20
CA LEU A 465 -20.62 -25.46 24.57
C LEU A 465 -21.37 -24.78 25.72
N LEU A 466 -20.64 -24.32 26.73
CA LEU A 466 -21.22 -23.57 27.84
C LEU A 466 -21.82 -22.25 27.35
N TRP A 467 -21.13 -21.54 26.45
CA TRP A 467 -21.63 -20.33 25.79
C TRP A 467 -23.00 -20.57 25.15
N GLU A 468 -23.07 -21.55 24.25
CA GLU A 468 -24.28 -21.80 23.48
C GLU A 468 -25.47 -22.27 24.32
N SER A 469 -25.18 -23.00 25.40
CA SER A 469 -26.22 -23.55 26.27
C SER A 469 -26.70 -22.59 27.35
N SER A 470 -25.89 -21.60 27.74
CA SER A 470 -26.16 -20.78 28.93
C SER A 470 -26.08 -19.27 28.72
N TYR A 471 -25.17 -18.77 27.88
CA TYR A 471 -24.85 -17.33 27.82
C TYR A 471 -25.29 -16.63 26.54
N ALA A 472 -25.37 -17.36 25.41
CA ALA A 472 -25.66 -16.76 24.10
C ALA A 472 -27.00 -15.99 24.03
N ASP A 473 -28.01 -16.41 24.81
CA ASP A 473 -29.30 -15.70 24.87
C ASP A 473 -29.30 -14.54 25.88
N GLU A 474 -28.37 -14.55 26.85
CA GLU A 474 -28.22 -13.49 27.85
C GLU A 474 -27.45 -12.29 27.29
N TYR A 475 -26.47 -12.54 26.42
CA TYR A 475 -25.60 -11.54 25.79
C TYR A 475 -25.73 -11.55 24.26
N PRO A 476 -26.88 -11.13 23.69
CA PRO A 476 -27.12 -11.21 22.25
C PRO A 476 -26.20 -10.33 21.40
N GLU A 477 -25.60 -9.30 21.99
CA GLU A 477 -24.61 -8.37 21.40
C GLU A 477 -23.17 -8.90 21.38
N VAL A 478 -22.93 -10.08 21.97
CA VAL A 478 -21.63 -10.74 22.00
C VAL A 478 -21.71 -12.05 21.21
N ASP A 479 -20.63 -12.40 20.51
CA ASP A 479 -20.42 -13.73 19.94
C ASP A 479 -19.23 -14.41 20.63
N PHE A 480 -19.24 -15.75 20.68
CA PHE A 480 -18.10 -16.47 21.25
C PHE A 480 -16.85 -16.32 20.38
N SER A 481 -17.02 -16.42 19.06
CA SER A 481 -15.95 -16.18 18.09
C SER A 481 -16.52 -16.06 16.68
N MET A 482 -16.58 -14.83 16.16
CA MET A 482 -16.98 -14.43 14.82
C MET A 482 -18.33 -15.01 14.36
N ASN A 483 -18.62 -14.84 13.07
CA ASN A 483 -19.75 -15.47 12.39
C ASN A 483 -19.55 -17.00 12.34
N PHE A 484 -20.14 -17.74 13.29
CA PHE A 484 -19.96 -19.18 13.39
C PHE A 484 -20.40 -19.92 12.11
N ASP A 485 -19.51 -20.77 11.59
CA ASP A 485 -19.79 -21.73 10.53
C ASP A 485 -19.20 -23.10 10.89
N HIS A 486 -20.03 -24.15 10.85
CA HIS A 486 -19.59 -25.48 11.30
C HIS A 486 -18.56 -26.13 10.37
N ALA A 487 -18.61 -25.90 9.06
CA ALA A 487 -17.63 -26.43 8.11
C ALA A 487 -16.27 -25.75 8.33
N TYR A 488 -16.26 -24.42 8.49
CA TYR A 488 -15.08 -23.63 8.83
C TYR A 488 -14.43 -24.10 10.13
N TRP A 489 -15.21 -24.32 11.19
CA TRP A 489 -14.66 -24.80 12.47
C TRP A 489 -14.14 -26.23 12.39
N ALA A 490 -14.81 -27.12 11.63
CA ALA A 490 -14.31 -28.47 11.40
C ALA A 490 -12.97 -28.45 10.67
N ARG A 491 -12.83 -27.59 9.66
CA ARG A 491 -11.57 -27.33 8.96
C ARG A 491 -10.49 -26.81 9.90
N THR A 492 -10.80 -25.81 10.73
CA THR A 492 -9.87 -25.22 11.70
C THR A 492 -9.32 -26.28 12.66
N LEU A 493 -10.17 -27.15 13.22
CA LEU A 493 -9.74 -28.22 14.13
C LEU A 493 -8.90 -29.29 13.42
N VAL A 494 -9.27 -29.69 12.20
CA VAL A 494 -8.49 -30.66 11.42
C VAL A 494 -7.12 -30.10 11.03
N ASN A 495 -7.05 -28.83 10.62
CA ASN A 495 -5.79 -28.15 10.31
C ASN A 495 -4.91 -28.04 11.55
N ALA A 496 -5.47 -27.63 12.70
CA ALA A 496 -4.73 -27.60 13.96
C ALA A 496 -4.19 -28.99 14.35
N TYR A 497 -4.97 -30.05 14.12
CA TYR A 497 -4.54 -31.42 14.37
C TYR A 497 -3.38 -31.83 13.47
N ALA A 498 -3.46 -31.51 12.17
CA ALA A 498 -2.39 -31.75 11.21
C ALA A 498 -1.14 -30.92 11.52
N GLN A 499 -1.28 -29.70 12.05
CA GLN A 499 -0.15 -28.88 12.51
C GLN A 499 0.55 -29.49 13.72
N GLN A 500 -0.20 -29.99 14.70
CA GLN A 500 0.37 -30.55 15.93
C GLN A 500 0.99 -31.94 15.72
N TYR A 501 0.37 -32.77 14.89
CA TYR A 501 0.71 -34.21 14.77
C TYR A 501 1.23 -34.63 13.39
N GLY A 502 1.13 -33.77 12.37
CA GLY A 502 1.71 -34.02 11.06
C GLY A 502 3.22 -34.09 11.13
N GLN A 503 3.80 -35.12 10.51
CA GLN A 503 5.23 -35.32 10.46
C GLN A 503 5.65 -35.66 9.02
N PRO A 504 6.83 -35.20 8.57
CA PRO A 504 7.30 -35.46 7.22
C PRO A 504 7.42 -36.96 6.96
N ASN A 505 6.95 -37.44 5.81
CA ASN A 505 7.04 -38.85 5.40
C ASN A 505 6.42 -39.86 6.38
N VAL A 506 5.54 -39.43 7.29
CA VAL A 506 4.81 -40.31 8.22
C VAL A 506 3.32 -40.15 7.97
N ARG A 507 2.59 -41.26 7.82
CA ARG A 507 1.12 -41.24 7.68
C ARG A 507 0.49 -40.57 8.91
N LEU A 508 -0.29 -39.51 8.70
CA LEU A 508 -1.11 -38.90 9.75
C LEU A 508 -2.29 -39.82 10.08
N GLU A 509 -2.43 -40.19 11.35
CA GLU A 509 -3.57 -40.98 11.82
C GLU A 509 -4.76 -40.05 12.11
N ILE A 510 -5.85 -40.19 11.35
CA ILE A 510 -7.03 -39.31 11.49
C ILE A 510 -8.09 -39.89 12.43
N ASN A 511 -8.31 -41.21 12.40
CA ASN A 511 -9.34 -41.84 13.24
C ASN A 511 -8.81 -42.13 14.66
N THR A 512 -8.45 -41.06 15.36
CA THR A 512 -8.02 -41.09 16.77
C THR A 512 -9.15 -40.66 17.69
N ASP A 513 -9.15 -41.17 18.92
CA ASP A 513 -10.13 -40.77 19.94
C ASP A 513 -10.06 -39.27 20.25
N LEU A 514 -8.87 -38.67 20.09
CA LEU A 514 -8.61 -37.26 20.35
C LEU A 514 -9.29 -36.34 19.33
N LEU A 515 -9.03 -36.54 18.03
CA LEU A 515 -9.66 -35.74 16.97
C LEU A 515 -11.18 -35.98 16.93
N ARG A 516 -11.60 -37.22 17.12
CA ARG A 516 -13.02 -37.56 17.25
C ARG A 516 -13.68 -36.79 18.38
N GLY A 517 -13.08 -36.78 19.57
CA GLY A 517 -13.65 -36.11 20.74
C GLY A 517 -13.90 -34.61 20.52
N VAL A 518 -12.96 -33.89 19.92
CA VAL A 518 -13.16 -32.46 19.63
C VAL A 518 -14.23 -32.23 18.55
N LEU A 519 -14.28 -33.06 17.50
CA LEU A 519 -15.30 -32.93 16.46
C LEU A 519 -16.70 -33.29 16.97
N GLU A 520 -16.82 -34.22 17.92
CA GLU A 520 -18.08 -34.53 18.61
C GLU A 520 -18.56 -33.35 19.47
N LYS A 521 -17.64 -32.64 20.15
CA LYS A 521 -17.99 -31.41 20.88
C LYS A 521 -18.43 -30.30 19.92
N LEU A 522 -17.72 -30.09 18.82
CA LEU A 522 -18.14 -29.12 17.79
C LEU A 522 -19.52 -29.47 17.20
N GLN A 523 -19.80 -30.75 16.96
CA GLN A 523 -21.11 -31.19 16.50
C GLN A 523 -22.22 -30.87 17.52
N GLN A 524 -21.94 -31.03 18.82
CA GLN A 524 -22.87 -30.64 19.89
C GLN A 524 -23.12 -29.12 19.92
N VAL A 525 -22.07 -28.30 19.72
CA VAL A 525 -22.23 -26.84 19.56
C VAL A 525 -23.20 -26.55 18.41
N ARG A 526 -23.00 -27.18 17.24
CA ARG A 526 -23.88 -27.04 16.08
C ARG A 526 -25.34 -27.42 16.40
N ASP A 527 -25.54 -28.56 17.04
CA ASP A 527 -26.88 -29.07 17.38
C ASP A 527 -27.63 -28.13 18.34
N ILE A 528 -26.92 -27.55 19.33
CA ILE A 528 -27.50 -26.56 20.26
C ILE A 528 -27.88 -25.29 19.50
N ARG A 529 -26.98 -24.77 18.65
CA ARG A 529 -27.24 -23.57 17.84
C ARG A 529 -28.47 -23.74 16.94
N ASP A 530 -28.52 -24.85 16.21
CA ASP A 530 -29.63 -25.21 15.32
C ASP A 530 -30.96 -25.28 16.09
N THR A 531 -30.97 -25.98 17.23
CA THR A 531 -32.17 -26.11 18.08
C THR A 531 -32.63 -24.77 18.65
N SER A 532 -31.69 -23.87 18.93
CA SER A 532 -31.96 -22.51 19.42
C SER A 532 -32.28 -21.51 18.30
N GLY A 533 -32.32 -21.95 17.03
CA GLY A 533 -32.62 -21.10 15.88
C GLY A 533 -31.50 -20.12 15.51
N ARG A 534 -30.26 -20.37 15.95
CA ARG A 534 -29.07 -19.59 15.57
C ARG A 534 -28.39 -20.19 14.33
N SER A 535 -27.69 -19.36 13.58
CA SER A 535 -27.02 -19.82 12.36
C SER A 535 -25.93 -20.85 12.65
N VAL A 536 -25.86 -21.86 11.80
CA VAL A 536 -24.83 -22.91 11.79
C VAL A 536 -23.91 -22.83 10.56
N HIS A 537 -24.19 -21.84 9.71
CA HIS A 537 -23.41 -21.46 8.53
C HIS A 537 -23.13 -19.97 8.55
N PHE A 538 -22.18 -19.50 7.74
CA PHE A 538 -21.98 -18.07 7.56
C PHE A 538 -23.29 -17.38 7.12
N ALA A 539 -23.72 -16.40 7.90
CA ALA A 539 -24.87 -15.56 7.53
C ALA A 539 -24.44 -14.44 6.56
N ASP A 540 -25.12 -14.33 5.43
CA ASP A 540 -24.89 -13.27 4.42
C ASP A 540 -25.20 -11.86 4.97
N ASP A 541 -26.14 -11.75 5.92
CA ASP A 541 -26.55 -10.51 6.59
C ASP A 541 -25.95 -10.35 7.99
N TYR A 542 -24.80 -11.00 8.25
CA TYR A 542 -24.11 -10.91 9.53
C TYR A 542 -23.71 -9.47 9.86
N MET A 543 -24.20 -8.99 11.00
CA MET A 543 -23.77 -7.73 11.59
C MET A 543 -22.70 -8.04 12.65
N PRO A 544 -21.45 -7.54 12.49
CA PRO A 544 -20.37 -7.80 13.43
C PRO A 544 -20.73 -7.44 14.87
N LYS A 545 -20.36 -8.33 15.79
CA LYS A 545 -20.57 -8.19 17.24
C LYS A 545 -19.23 -8.10 17.97
N ALA A 546 -19.27 -7.82 19.27
CA ALA A 546 -18.10 -8.01 20.11
C ALA A 546 -17.81 -9.52 20.26
N ASP A 547 -16.55 -9.93 20.09
CA ASP A 547 -16.14 -11.32 20.17
C ASP A 547 -15.41 -11.61 21.49
N LEU A 548 -15.67 -12.77 22.08
CA LEU A 548 -14.83 -13.26 23.19
C LEU A 548 -13.45 -13.66 22.67
N PHE A 549 -13.41 -14.42 21.58
CA PHE A 549 -12.18 -14.89 20.95
C PHE A 549 -12.14 -14.49 19.49
N ILE A 550 -11.03 -13.88 19.11
CA ILE A 550 -10.71 -13.63 17.70
C ILE A 550 -9.48 -14.44 17.34
N THR A 551 -9.46 -14.91 16.09
CA THR A 551 -8.15 -15.10 15.47
C THR A 551 -7.65 -13.71 15.16
N ALA A 552 -6.53 -13.30 15.74
CA ALA A 552 -5.73 -12.27 15.10
C ALA A 552 -5.60 -12.76 13.65
N GLY A 553 -6.12 -12.00 12.68
CA GLY A 553 -5.85 -12.29 11.27
C GLY A 553 -4.35 -12.47 11.08
N TYR A 554 -3.90 -13.00 9.94
CA TYR A 554 -2.48 -13.05 9.64
C TYR A 554 -1.89 -11.62 9.74
N ASN A 555 -1.39 -11.30 10.93
CA ASN A 555 -1.03 -9.96 11.34
C ASN A 555 0.47 -9.82 11.11
N ASN A 556 0.90 -8.57 10.92
CA ASN A 556 2.32 -8.27 10.87
C ASN A 556 2.97 -8.71 12.20
N VAL A 557 4.20 -9.19 12.09
CA VAL A 557 5.11 -9.46 13.21
C VAL A 557 5.55 -8.17 13.91
N LEU A 558 6.09 -8.30 15.13
CA LEU A 558 6.65 -7.20 15.92
C LEU A 558 5.63 -6.11 16.26
N LEU A 559 4.44 -6.54 16.69
CA LEU A 559 3.42 -5.65 17.25
C LEU A 559 3.71 -5.38 18.73
N GLU A 560 3.25 -4.23 19.21
CA GLU A 560 3.26 -3.94 20.64
C GLU A 560 2.32 -4.94 21.34
N PRO A 561 2.81 -5.71 22.33
CA PRO A 561 1.94 -6.62 23.06
C PRO A 561 0.93 -5.80 23.87
N VAL A 562 -0.34 -6.17 23.78
CA VAL A 562 -1.38 -5.58 24.64
C VAL A 562 -1.22 -6.17 26.04
N GLU A 563 -1.01 -5.32 27.04
CA GLU A 563 -0.92 -5.74 28.43
C GLU A 563 -2.33 -5.94 29.03
N SER A 564 -2.48 -6.96 29.86
CA SER A 564 -3.67 -7.14 30.70
C SER A 564 -3.91 -5.89 31.55
N GLN A 565 -5.11 -5.32 31.46
CA GLN A 565 -5.47 -4.18 32.30
C GLN A 565 -5.78 -4.62 33.74
N GLU A 566 -5.46 -3.76 34.71
CA GLU A 566 -5.94 -3.95 36.09
C GLU A 566 -7.47 -3.87 36.11
N GLN A 567 -8.11 -4.74 36.90
CA GLN A 567 -9.56 -4.83 37.00
C GLN A 567 -10.17 -3.52 37.51
N GLU A 568 -10.65 -2.68 36.59
CA GLU A 568 -11.58 -1.60 36.90
C GLU A 568 -13.02 -2.12 36.82
N ASP A 569 -13.92 -1.56 37.62
CA ASP A 569 -15.34 -1.93 37.67
C ASP A 569 -16.05 -1.34 36.43
N GLN A 570 -15.73 -1.90 35.24
CA GLN A 570 -16.23 -1.48 33.94
C GLN A 570 -17.59 -2.14 33.65
N SER A 571 -18.47 -1.39 32.99
CA SER A 571 -19.72 -1.92 32.44
C SER A 571 -19.50 -2.67 31.13
N LEU A 572 -20.45 -3.54 30.75
CA LEU A 572 -20.39 -4.31 29.50
C LEU A 572 -20.23 -3.39 28.26
N ASP A 573 -20.95 -2.26 28.24
CA ASP A 573 -20.86 -1.28 27.15
C ASP A 573 -19.46 -0.65 27.05
N GLU A 574 -18.78 -0.40 28.17
CA GLU A 574 -17.42 0.15 28.20
C GLU A 574 -16.40 -0.89 27.68
N ILE A 575 -16.52 -2.15 28.11
CA ILE A 575 -15.65 -3.25 27.65
C ILE A 575 -15.78 -3.45 26.14
N MET A 576 -17.01 -3.45 25.62
CA MET A 576 -17.27 -3.59 24.17
C MET A 576 -16.78 -2.38 23.36
N LEU A 577 -16.85 -1.18 23.93
CA LEU A 577 -16.35 0.04 23.29
C LEU A 577 -14.82 0.07 23.22
N GLU A 578 -14.13 -0.43 24.26
CA GLU A 578 -12.67 -0.52 24.29
C GLU A 578 -12.12 -1.58 23.34
N GLY A 579 -12.78 -2.75 23.28
CA GLY A 579 -12.47 -3.79 22.30
C GLY A 579 -11.03 -4.28 22.34
N GLN A 580 -10.41 -4.37 23.52
CA GLN A 580 -9.03 -4.81 23.67
C GLN A 580 -8.92 -6.33 23.74
N TYR A 581 -7.96 -6.87 23.00
CA TYR A 581 -7.67 -8.30 22.96
C TYR A 581 -6.20 -8.55 23.31
N ILE A 582 -5.96 -9.59 24.10
CA ILE A 582 -4.61 -10.05 24.47
C ILE A 582 -4.29 -11.36 23.78
N ASP A 583 -3.01 -11.57 23.48
CA ASP A 583 -2.53 -12.78 22.83
C ASP A 583 -2.69 -14.00 23.75
N MET A 584 -3.20 -15.09 23.19
CA MET A 584 -3.26 -16.38 23.85
C MET A 584 -2.11 -17.28 23.38
N PRO A 585 -1.54 -18.10 24.28
CA PRO A 585 -0.72 -19.23 23.86
C PRO A 585 -1.48 -20.10 22.85
N SER A 586 -0.80 -20.64 21.84
CA SER A 586 -1.44 -21.52 20.86
C SER A 586 -2.03 -22.74 21.56
N LEU A 587 -3.30 -23.01 21.28
CA LEU A 587 -4.03 -24.14 21.84
C LEU A 587 -3.39 -25.47 21.42
N VAL A 588 -3.27 -26.39 22.38
CA VAL A 588 -2.82 -27.76 22.13
C VAL A 588 -3.98 -28.75 22.26
N PHE A 589 -3.80 -30.01 21.84
CA PHE A 589 -4.84 -31.01 22.01
C PHE A 589 -4.74 -31.73 23.36
N THR A 590 -3.52 -31.98 23.85
CA THR A 590 -3.26 -32.60 25.15
C THR A 590 -2.48 -31.66 26.07
N GLU A 591 -2.91 -31.55 27.32
CA GLU A 591 -2.24 -30.71 28.32
C GLU A 591 -0.76 -31.11 28.49
N GLY A 592 0.12 -30.11 28.45
CA GLY A 592 1.57 -30.29 28.57
C GLY A 592 2.32 -30.59 27.27
N GLU A 593 1.62 -30.70 26.14
CA GLU A 593 2.25 -30.67 24.82
C GLU A 593 2.88 -29.30 24.54
N ALA A 594 3.90 -29.27 23.68
CA ALA A 594 4.47 -28.02 23.20
C ALA A 594 3.51 -27.39 22.18
N SER A 595 3.16 -26.12 22.40
CA SER A 595 2.44 -25.30 21.44
C SER A 595 3.25 -25.12 20.16
N CYS A 596 2.57 -25.18 19.01
CA CYS A 596 3.16 -24.83 17.73
C CYS A 596 2.74 -23.40 17.35
N VAL A 597 3.71 -22.49 17.19
CA VAL A 597 3.42 -21.14 16.70
C VAL A 597 3.28 -21.19 15.18
N LEU A 598 2.07 -20.93 14.69
CA LEU A 598 1.76 -20.93 13.26
C LEU A 598 2.33 -19.69 12.59
N GLY A 599 3.29 -19.89 11.69
CA GLY A 599 3.80 -18.87 10.79
C GLY A 599 3.36 -19.11 9.36
N LYS A 600 3.10 -18.03 8.63
CA LYS A 600 3.14 -18.02 7.16
C LYS A 600 4.26 -17.09 6.73
N MET A 601 5.05 -17.50 5.75
CA MET A 601 6.10 -16.68 5.18
C MET A 601 5.89 -16.57 3.69
N LEU A 602 5.61 -15.36 3.23
CA LEU A 602 5.53 -15.05 1.80
C LEU A 602 6.95 -14.78 1.30
N VAL A 603 7.36 -15.49 0.26
CA VAL A 603 8.72 -15.41 -0.30
C VAL A 603 8.68 -15.07 -1.78
N TRP A 604 9.75 -14.44 -2.27
CA TRP A 604 10.03 -14.35 -3.70
C TRP A 604 11.08 -15.36 -4.10
N PHE A 605 10.81 -16.08 -5.20
CA PHE A 605 11.80 -16.93 -5.85
C PHE A 605 11.91 -16.58 -7.34
N VAL A 606 13.12 -16.80 -7.88
CA VAL A 606 13.43 -16.50 -9.28
C VAL A 606 13.04 -17.67 -10.16
N ASN A 607 12.31 -17.38 -11.25
CA ASN A 607 11.96 -18.37 -12.26
C ASN A 607 13.24 -18.94 -12.91
N PRO A 608 13.50 -20.26 -12.84
CA PRO A 608 14.70 -20.88 -13.40
C PRO A 608 14.75 -20.83 -14.94
N TYR A 609 13.67 -20.45 -15.61
CA TYR A 609 13.61 -20.28 -17.06
C TYR A 609 13.71 -18.82 -17.52
N SER A 610 13.65 -17.86 -16.60
CA SER A 610 13.78 -16.44 -16.89
C SER A 610 15.08 -16.12 -17.65
N GLN A 611 14.99 -15.19 -18.60
CA GLN A 611 16.16 -14.61 -19.28
C GLN A 611 16.76 -13.42 -18.51
N ASN A 612 16.07 -12.94 -17.47
CA ASN A 612 16.43 -11.76 -16.67
C ASN A 612 16.85 -12.12 -15.24
N LYS A 613 17.38 -13.34 -15.01
CA LYS A 613 17.70 -13.84 -13.67
C LYS A 613 18.62 -12.93 -12.89
N GLU A 614 19.66 -12.39 -13.51
CA GLU A 614 20.60 -11.47 -12.86
C GLU A 614 19.92 -10.16 -12.45
N VAL A 615 18.90 -9.72 -13.20
CA VAL A 615 18.08 -8.55 -12.84
C VAL A 615 17.17 -8.89 -11.67
N ALA A 616 16.50 -10.05 -11.71
CA ALA A 616 15.64 -10.53 -10.65
C ALA A 616 16.40 -10.73 -9.32
N ILE A 617 17.59 -11.33 -9.38
CA ILE A 617 18.48 -11.49 -8.20
C ILE A 617 18.87 -10.12 -7.64
N ARG A 618 19.26 -9.15 -8.49
CA ARG A 618 19.54 -7.78 -8.03
C ARG A 618 18.31 -7.14 -7.37
N TYR A 619 17.11 -7.36 -7.92
CA TYR A 619 15.87 -6.88 -7.29
C TYR A 619 15.70 -7.44 -5.87
N LEU A 620 15.98 -8.75 -5.67
CA LEU A 620 15.99 -9.36 -4.33
C LEU A 620 17.08 -8.75 -3.42
N GLU A 621 18.23 -8.33 -3.94
CA GLU A 621 19.26 -7.64 -3.14
C GLU A 621 18.75 -6.29 -2.59
N HIS A 622 17.80 -5.63 -3.26
CA HIS A 622 17.12 -4.46 -2.71
C HIS A 622 16.09 -4.85 -1.64
N ALA A 623 15.40 -5.98 -1.80
CA ALA A 623 14.51 -6.52 -0.76
C ALA A 623 15.28 -6.89 0.53
N ALA A 624 16.57 -7.23 0.39
CA ALA A 624 17.44 -7.57 1.53
C ALA A 624 17.94 -6.37 2.34
N ARG A 625 17.69 -5.14 1.90
CA ARG A 625 18.12 -3.94 2.64
C ARG A 625 17.14 -3.68 3.79
N MET A 626 17.67 -3.53 5.01
CA MET A 626 16.87 -3.25 6.21
C MET A 626 15.85 -2.11 6.00
N ASN A 627 16.30 -0.95 5.50
CA ASN A 627 15.43 0.22 5.29
C ASN A 627 14.34 0.03 4.22
N ASN A 628 14.41 -1.03 3.41
CA ASN A 628 13.43 -1.29 2.37
C ASN A 628 12.33 -2.26 2.81
N ASN A 629 12.57 -3.05 3.86
CA ASN A 629 11.60 -3.99 4.42
C ASN A 629 11.84 -4.19 5.92
N GLU A 630 11.68 -3.11 6.68
CA GLU A 630 12.14 -3.01 8.07
C GLU A 630 11.51 -4.09 8.95
N ARG A 631 10.18 -4.25 8.94
CA ARG A 631 9.49 -5.25 9.78
C ARG A 631 9.94 -6.68 9.48
N THR A 632 10.01 -7.08 8.21
CA THR A 632 10.48 -8.43 7.83
C THR A 632 11.96 -8.61 8.15
N TYR A 633 12.79 -7.59 7.93
CA TYR A 633 14.20 -7.63 8.28
C TYR A 633 14.40 -7.83 9.78
N TYR A 634 13.73 -7.05 10.63
CA TYR A 634 13.73 -7.26 12.08
C TYR A 634 13.22 -8.66 12.42
N ALA A 635 12.13 -9.13 11.83
CA ALA A 635 11.55 -10.42 12.16
C ALA A 635 12.47 -11.61 11.80
N THR A 636 13.23 -11.48 10.72
CA THR A 636 14.12 -12.55 10.22
C THR A 636 15.49 -12.56 10.90
N HIS A 637 15.98 -11.40 11.37
CA HIS A 637 17.32 -11.24 11.92
C HIS A 637 17.36 -11.21 13.47
N PRO A 638 17.72 -12.30 14.16
CA PRO A 638 17.73 -12.39 15.62
C PRO A 638 18.65 -11.37 16.33
N ASN A 639 19.70 -10.92 15.64
CA ASN A 639 20.71 -10.03 16.21
C ASN A 639 20.34 -8.54 16.07
N HIS A 640 19.26 -8.20 15.36
CA HIS A 640 18.83 -6.83 15.19
C HIS A 640 17.78 -6.47 16.27
N ASN A 641 18.20 -5.64 17.24
CA ASN A 641 17.44 -5.39 18.48
C ASN A 641 17.28 -3.90 18.81
N ASP A 642 17.80 -3.00 17.98
CA ASP A 642 17.66 -1.56 18.21
C ASP A 642 16.21 -1.14 17.89
N PRO A 643 15.46 -0.48 18.78
CA PRO A 643 14.08 -0.10 18.48
C PRO A 643 14.02 0.91 17.32
N LEU A 644 13.01 0.76 16.46
CA LEU A 644 12.82 1.59 15.27
C LEU A 644 11.81 2.69 15.55
N ALA A 645 12.26 3.94 15.49
CA ALA A 645 11.38 5.09 15.62
C ALA A 645 10.55 5.30 14.33
N TYR A 646 9.36 5.84 14.47
CA TYR A 646 8.54 6.26 13.34
C TYR A 646 9.32 7.25 12.45
N LYS A 647 9.29 7.04 11.13
CA LYS A 647 10.17 7.72 10.14
C LYS A 647 10.18 9.25 10.26
N SER A 648 9.04 9.87 10.60
CA SER A 648 8.90 11.33 10.72
C SER A 648 8.96 11.85 12.16
N TYR A 649 9.22 10.99 13.16
CA TYR A 649 9.17 11.38 14.58
C TYR A 649 10.10 12.56 14.90
N GLU A 650 11.37 12.51 14.48
CA GLU A 650 12.33 13.57 14.82
C GLU A 650 11.92 14.92 14.21
N GLN A 651 11.48 14.91 12.95
CA GLN A 651 11.01 16.11 12.25
C GLN A 651 9.76 16.67 12.93
N SER A 652 8.72 15.86 13.14
CA SER A 652 7.49 16.30 13.78
C SER A 652 7.71 16.79 15.22
N ALA A 653 8.60 16.14 15.98
CA ALA A 653 8.95 16.58 17.31
C ALA A 653 9.67 17.94 17.29
N GLN A 654 10.53 18.19 16.31
CA GLN A 654 11.21 19.46 16.14
C GLN A 654 10.25 20.59 15.72
N GLU A 655 9.33 20.31 14.81
CA GLU A 655 8.30 21.27 14.36
C GLU A 655 7.38 21.67 15.52
N LEU A 656 6.86 20.70 16.27
CA LEU A 656 6.00 20.96 17.42
C LEU A 656 6.73 21.72 18.54
N LYS A 657 8.00 21.38 18.81
CA LYS A 657 8.83 22.13 19.79
C LYS A 657 9.08 23.57 19.34
N THR A 658 9.34 23.78 18.06
CA THR A 658 9.52 25.14 17.52
C THR A 658 8.24 25.96 17.67
N ARG A 659 7.07 25.37 17.35
CA ARG A 659 5.76 26.01 17.56
C ARG A 659 5.48 26.30 19.03
N GLN A 660 5.86 25.38 19.94
CA GLN A 660 5.75 25.59 21.38
C GLN A 660 6.58 26.79 21.85
N ASP A 661 7.82 26.91 21.39
CA ASP A 661 8.72 28.03 21.71
C ASP A 661 8.17 29.36 21.18
N GLU A 662 7.66 29.39 19.95
CA GLU A 662 7.06 30.59 19.33
C GLU A 662 5.80 31.07 20.06
N LEU A 663 4.91 30.15 20.43
CA LEU A 663 3.71 30.46 21.22
C LEU A 663 4.09 30.97 22.61
N THR A 664 5.07 30.33 23.25
CA THR A 664 5.59 30.74 24.56
C THR A 664 6.20 32.14 24.52
N GLU A 665 6.92 32.49 23.45
CA GLU A 665 7.45 33.84 23.25
C GLU A 665 6.31 34.85 23.04
N SER A 666 5.34 34.51 22.18
CA SER A 666 4.20 35.37 21.84
C SER A 666 3.32 35.70 23.06
N LEU A 667 3.23 34.78 24.04
CA LEU A 667 2.50 34.97 25.29
C LEU A 667 3.08 36.06 26.20
N LYS A 668 4.37 36.43 26.04
CA LYS A 668 5.04 37.45 26.87
C LYS A 668 4.46 38.84 26.66
N ASP A 669 4.13 39.18 25.41
CA ASP A 669 3.64 40.51 25.00
C ASP A 669 2.14 40.52 24.62
N ALA A 670 1.44 39.39 24.81
CA ALA A 670 0.03 39.23 24.41
C ALA A 670 -0.94 40.11 25.23
N THR A 671 -1.95 40.66 24.54
CA THR A 671 -3.10 41.30 25.20
C THR A 671 -3.99 40.27 25.91
N ALA A 672 -4.87 40.70 26.81
CA ALA A 672 -5.75 39.78 27.56
C ALA A 672 -6.65 38.90 26.67
N LEU A 673 -7.09 39.42 25.52
CA LEU A 673 -7.90 38.66 24.56
C LEU A 673 -7.04 37.64 23.79
N GLN A 674 -5.82 38.01 23.38
CA GLN A 674 -4.90 37.12 22.66
C GLN A 674 -4.32 36.03 23.56
N ARG A 675 -4.13 36.31 24.84
CA ARG A 675 -3.56 35.37 25.81
C ARG A 675 -4.42 34.11 25.94
N SER A 676 -5.75 34.24 26.03
CA SER A 676 -6.64 33.08 26.16
C SER A 676 -6.48 32.11 24.99
N THR A 677 -6.51 32.63 23.76
CA THR A 677 -6.35 31.82 22.54
C THR A 677 -4.96 31.20 22.44
N LEU A 678 -3.91 31.95 22.74
CA LEU A 678 -2.53 31.43 22.69
C LEU A 678 -2.27 30.36 23.76
N GLU A 679 -2.87 30.48 24.94
CA GLU A 679 -2.79 29.47 26.00
C GLU A 679 -3.52 28.17 25.61
N GLU A 680 -4.69 28.28 24.97
CA GLU A 680 -5.41 27.11 24.42
C GLU A 680 -4.58 26.39 23.34
N THR A 681 -4.03 27.11 22.37
CA THR A 681 -3.17 26.52 21.33
C THR A 681 -1.89 25.90 21.92
N LEU A 682 -1.32 26.49 22.97
CA LEU A 682 -0.14 25.92 23.63
C LEU A 682 -0.47 24.55 24.26
N ILE A 683 -1.63 24.42 24.90
CA ILE A 683 -2.12 23.15 25.46
C ILE A 683 -2.30 22.11 24.34
N GLU A 684 -2.83 22.49 23.18
CA GLU A 684 -2.98 21.59 22.03
C GLU A 684 -1.62 21.09 21.50
N VAL A 685 -0.62 21.97 21.41
CA VAL A 685 0.74 21.59 20.99
C VAL A 685 1.39 20.66 22.02
N GLU A 686 1.22 20.93 23.32
CA GLU A 686 1.70 20.07 24.40
C GLU A 686 1.06 18.68 24.37
N ASN A 687 -0.26 18.62 24.13
CA ASN A 687 -0.97 17.35 23.95
C ASN A 687 -0.50 16.61 22.70
N SER A 688 -0.22 17.33 21.61
CA SER A 688 0.31 16.76 20.37
C SER A 688 1.71 16.17 20.57
N LEU A 689 2.59 16.86 21.31
CA LEU A 689 3.90 16.33 21.70
C LEU A 689 3.79 15.08 22.57
N ALA A 690 2.88 15.07 23.55
CA ALA A 690 2.64 13.92 24.41
C ALA A 690 2.11 12.71 23.60
N ASN A 691 1.20 12.95 22.65
CA ASN A 691 0.69 11.91 21.77
C ASN A 691 1.74 11.41 20.77
N LEU A 692 2.61 12.28 20.26
CA LEU A 692 3.72 11.90 19.40
C LEU A 692 4.72 11.01 20.15
N GLU A 693 5.02 11.32 21.41
CA GLU A 693 5.91 10.47 22.22
C GLU A 693 5.32 9.08 22.46
N LYS A 694 3.99 8.98 22.70
CA LYS A 694 3.31 7.68 22.84
C LYS A 694 3.39 6.84 21.55
N ARG A 695 3.48 7.48 20.39
CA ARG A 695 3.55 6.84 19.06
C ARG A 695 4.96 6.87 18.46
N ARG A 696 5.99 7.06 19.31
CA ARG A 696 7.37 7.24 18.87
C ARG A 696 7.92 6.05 18.09
N TRP A 697 7.56 4.83 18.50
CA TRP A 697 8.16 3.61 17.98
C TRP A 697 7.26 2.98 16.93
N ASP A 698 7.82 2.69 15.76
CA ASP A 698 7.19 1.79 14.79
C ASP A 698 7.44 0.32 15.17
N ILE A 699 8.64 0.04 15.70
CA ILE A 699 9.01 -1.23 16.35
C ILE A 699 9.67 -0.91 17.69
N SER A 700 9.00 -1.23 18.80
CA SER A 700 9.51 -0.94 20.14
C SER A 700 10.46 -2.03 20.67
N GLU A 701 11.20 -1.71 21.73
CA GLU A 701 12.03 -2.68 22.45
C GLU A 701 11.19 -3.84 23.01
N ASN A 702 9.97 -3.55 23.46
CA ASN A 702 9.04 -4.53 24.01
C ASN A 702 8.51 -5.48 22.93
N ALA A 703 8.09 -4.93 21.79
CA ALA A 703 7.65 -5.71 20.63
C ALA A 703 8.76 -6.65 20.14
N ILE A 704 10.02 -6.17 20.08
CA ILE A 704 11.19 -7.00 19.78
C ILE A 704 11.31 -8.12 20.81
N ALA A 705 11.43 -7.78 22.10
CA ALA A 705 11.62 -8.77 23.16
C ALA A 705 10.53 -9.85 23.18
N HIS A 706 9.26 -9.45 23.00
CA HIS A 706 8.12 -10.35 22.92
C HIS A 706 8.25 -11.30 21.73
N TYR A 707 8.45 -10.77 20.52
CA TYR A 707 8.62 -11.59 19.31
C TYR A 707 9.82 -12.56 19.42
N ARG A 708 10.97 -12.09 19.92
CA ARG A 708 12.17 -12.93 20.10
C ARG A 708 11.93 -14.13 21.02
N SER A 709 10.98 -14.03 21.96
CA SER A 709 10.70 -15.10 22.92
C SER A 709 10.15 -16.37 22.26
N PHE A 710 9.49 -16.25 21.11
CA PHE A 710 8.86 -17.37 20.40
C PHE A 710 9.28 -17.50 18.93
N ALA A 711 10.00 -16.53 18.36
CA ALA A 711 10.43 -16.56 16.95
C ALA A 711 11.15 -17.87 16.53
N PRO A 712 12.03 -18.47 17.35
CA PRO A 712 12.67 -19.75 17.00
C PRO A 712 11.72 -20.95 16.94
N SER A 713 10.52 -20.85 17.53
CA SER A 713 9.50 -21.91 17.53
C SER A 713 8.42 -21.75 16.46
N ILE A 714 8.55 -20.73 15.60
CA ILE A 714 7.64 -20.55 14.47
C ILE A 714 7.88 -21.68 13.46
N SER A 715 6.79 -22.32 13.03
CA SER A 715 6.78 -23.31 11.95
C SER A 715 6.05 -22.76 10.74
N PHE A 716 6.64 -22.91 9.55
CA PHE A 716 6.00 -22.59 8.26
C PHE A 716 5.38 -23.83 7.60
N PHE A 717 5.59 -25.00 8.21
CA PHE A 717 5.05 -26.28 7.77
C PHE A 717 5.54 -26.70 6.39
N GLU A 718 6.74 -26.26 6.05
CA GLU A 718 7.50 -26.53 4.83
C GLU A 718 7.75 -28.03 4.57
N ASP A 719 7.70 -28.86 5.62
CA ASP A 719 7.84 -30.32 5.51
C ASP A 719 6.53 -31.09 5.79
N ASN A 720 5.41 -30.39 6.01
CA ASN A 720 4.14 -31.00 6.40
C ASN A 720 3.13 -31.04 5.24
N GLN A 721 3.13 -32.16 4.52
CA GLN A 721 2.23 -32.43 3.39
C GLN A 721 0.72 -32.45 3.72
N TYR A 722 0.34 -32.49 5.01
CA TYR A 722 -1.06 -32.54 5.43
C TYR A 722 -1.69 -31.16 5.55
N ILE A 723 -0.90 -30.09 5.41
CA ILE A 723 -1.40 -28.72 5.35
C ILE A 723 -1.54 -28.35 3.89
N THR A 724 -2.78 -28.20 3.46
CA THR A 724 -3.09 -27.82 2.08
C THR A 724 -3.06 -26.30 1.93
N PRO A 725 -2.30 -25.75 0.97
CA PRO A 725 -2.29 -24.32 0.72
C PRO A 725 -3.66 -23.79 0.30
N ASP A 726 -3.90 -22.52 0.63
CA ASP A 726 -5.07 -21.78 0.18
C ASP A 726 -5.15 -21.80 -1.36
N GLY A 727 -6.36 -22.00 -1.90
CA GLY A 727 -6.63 -22.04 -3.34
C GLY A 727 -6.21 -23.34 -4.06
N SER A 728 -5.52 -24.28 -3.42
CA SER A 728 -5.12 -25.54 -4.05
C SER A 728 -6.32 -26.43 -4.43
N LEU A 729 -6.18 -27.24 -5.48
CA LEU A 729 -7.23 -28.19 -5.88
C LEU A 729 -7.56 -29.17 -4.75
N MET A 730 -6.57 -29.57 -3.96
CA MET A 730 -6.78 -30.45 -2.81
C MET A 730 -7.63 -29.79 -1.73
N LEU A 731 -7.38 -28.52 -1.41
CA LEU A 731 -8.19 -27.77 -0.45
C LEU A 731 -9.64 -27.72 -0.91
N GLN A 732 -9.92 -27.45 -2.19
CA GLN A 732 -11.29 -27.45 -2.73
C GLN A 732 -12.01 -28.80 -2.47
N GLN A 733 -11.31 -29.92 -2.65
CA GLN A 733 -11.90 -31.23 -2.37
C GLN A 733 -12.08 -31.53 -0.87
N LEU A 734 -11.32 -30.88 0.00
CA LEU A 734 -11.51 -30.96 1.45
C LEU A 734 -12.68 -30.06 1.90
N GLU A 735 -12.83 -28.87 1.32
CA GLU A 735 -13.98 -27.98 1.56
C GLU A 735 -15.31 -28.69 1.25
N ASP A 736 -15.41 -29.35 0.10
CA ASP A 736 -16.58 -30.18 -0.24
C ASP A 736 -16.87 -31.30 0.78
N LEU A 737 -15.83 -31.80 1.46
CA LEU A 737 -15.98 -32.81 2.50
C LEU A 737 -16.46 -32.18 3.82
N TYR A 738 -15.90 -31.04 4.23
CA TYR A 738 -16.32 -30.30 5.42
C TYR A 738 -17.79 -29.84 5.30
N GLU A 739 -18.19 -29.33 4.14
CA GLU A 739 -19.56 -28.91 3.88
C GLU A 739 -20.55 -30.08 3.96
N ARG A 740 -20.24 -31.23 3.32
CA ARG A 740 -21.10 -32.42 3.43
C ARG A 740 -21.26 -32.90 4.88
N TYR A 741 -20.21 -32.78 5.69
CA TYR A 741 -20.29 -33.08 7.12
C TYR A 741 -21.14 -32.05 7.87
N ALA A 742 -20.96 -30.75 7.59
CA ALA A 742 -21.73 -29.68 8.22
C ALA A 742 -23.23 -29.72 7.90
N TYR A 743 -23.60 -30.02 6.65
CA TYR A 743 -24.99 -30.23 6.25
C TYR A 743 -25.58 -31.57 6.71
N GLY A 744 -24.83 -32.41 7.43
CA GLY A 744 -25.28 -33.71 7.90
C GLY A 744 -25.53 -34.73 6.78
N THR A 745 -25.01 -34.50 5.58
CA THR A 745 -25.09 -35.44 4.44
C THR A 745 -24.25 -36.69 4.72
N ILE A 746 -23.15 -36.54 5.44
CA ILE A 746 -22.35 -37.61 6.02
C ILE A 746 -22.27 -37.43 7.53
N ASN A 747 -22.24 -38.53 8.28
CA ASN A 747 -22.02 -38.48 9.73
C ASN A 747 -20.51 -38.42 10.05
N LEU A 748 -20.16 -38.21 11.33
CA LEU A 748 -18.76 -38.12 11.77
C LEU A 748 -17.92 -39.35 11.37
N ASP A 749 -18.46 -40.56 11.48
CA ASP A 749 -17.75 -41.77 11.05
C ASP A 749 -17.46 -41.80 9.54
N GLY A 750 -18.43 -41.36 8.72
CA GLY A 750 -18.26 -41.21 7.29
C GLY A 750 -17.23 -40.14 6.93
N PHE A 751 -17.30 -39.00 7.62
CA PHE A 751 -16.36 -37.88 7.48
C PHE A 751 -14.92 -38.29 7.81
N LEU A 752 -14.68 -38.87 9.00
CA LEU A 752 -13.34 -39.31 9.41
C LEU A 752 -12.76 -40.37 8.48
N ARG A 753 -13.59 -41.27 7.94
CA ARG A 753 -13.15 -42.27 6.96
C ARG A 753 -12.73 -41.63 5.63
N GLU A 754 -13.53 -40.73 5.08
CA GLU A 754 -13.17 -40.05 3.82
C GLU A 754 -11.98 -39.09 4.00
N LEU A 755 -11.84 -38.46 5.18
CA LEU A 755 -10.69 -37.64 5.54
C LEU A 755 -9.42 -38.49 5.64
N ASP A 756 -9.48 -39.66 6.28
CA ASP A 756 -8.35 -40.61 6.35
C ASP A 756 -7.93 -41.09 4.95
N GLU A 757 -8.89 -41.38 4.07
CA GLU A 757 -8.62 -41.74 2.66
C GLU A 757 -7.88 -40.60 1.93
N LYS A 758 -8.31 -39.34 2.11
CA LYS A 758 -7.65 -38.16 1.53
C LYS A 758 -6.25 -37.91 2.08
N MET A 759 -6.07 -37.99 3.40
CA MET A 759 -4.75 -37.84 4.04
C MET A 759 -3.80 -38.97 3.63
N TYR A 760 -4.33 -40.18 3.39
CA TYR A 760 -3.52 -41.27 2.85
C TYR A 760 -3.05 -41.02 1.41
N VAL A 761 -3.86 -40.37 0.57
CA VAL A 761 -3.42 -39.94 -0.78
C VAL A 761 -2.27 -38.94 -0.67
N LEU A 762 -2.39 -37.93 0.19
CA LEU A 762 -1.31 -36.96 0.44
C LEU A 762 -0.02 -37.64 0.89
N TYR A 763 -0.13 -38.61 1.79
CA TYR A 763 1.01 -39.42 2.22
C TYR A 763 1.70 -40.17 1.07
N LEU A 764 0.95 -40.67 0.10
CA LEU A 764 1.51 -41.37 -1.07
C LEU A 764 2.12 -40.41 -2.10
N GLU A 765 1.63 -39.18 -2.19
CA GLU A 765 2.14 -38.17 -3.13
C GLU A 765 3.45 -37.52 -2.67
N GLY A 766 3.68 -37.43 -1.36
CA GLY A 766 4.96 -36.96 -0.81
C GLY A 766 6.07 -38.03 -0.73
N GLN A 767 5.80 -39.27 -1.17
CA GLN A 767 6.80 -40.35 -1.34
C GLN A 767 7.42 -40.33 -2.73
#